data_AF-A0A7W9XBI8-F1
#
_entry.id   AF-A0A7W9XBI8-F1
#
_cell.length_a   1.000
_cell.length_b   1.000
_cell.length_c   1.000
_cell.angle_alpha   90.00
_cell.angle_beta   90.00
_cell.angle_gamma   90.00
#
_symmetry.space_group_name_H-M   'P 1'
#
loop_
_entity.id
_entity.type
_entity.pdbx_description
1 polymer ?
#
loop_
_entity_poly.entity_id
_entity_poly.type
_entity_poly.pdbx_seq_one_letter_code
_entity_poly.pdbx_strand_id
1 'polypeptide(L)'
;MNFKHLLTKYLPILLLGCFAVNSFSQRKPAISHGSIPKTDDEFVGPFSSWLNVKTGFGAKGDGIADDTRALQAALDAVATGTVNITLYLPTGTYLISSTLTINHHINVSVIGADPANTIIKWGGVAHGTMLQVNGTAYSKFDRLTWNGNRIADVAVEQSWDGNQPHFDTGNEYADDIFIDVAFGIHGGSLGHGFAETSILRDHFIRNTKAGVSLGNFNALDIWVRNSSFQDCGVGVTNTYGAGNFKVYNCVFRNSAISDMSMNNTGDFSVRGNTSINSKQFFSAANSRNPASIIIEGNTIIDPVNTQAITTGNQGPVIFINNIIRSRSLVSGTVASFSSNAFSMGNVFTVADGISAGSNSNTCNNKIVSRASLINLSAPILPGAEPNFKRRVFEVPVGAGYSVIQSVINQAAKFSGTRPVVHFPYGNYNISGTIFIPANSDIQLVGDGFGDRYASMLTWSGTTAGPIISIAGPSKTTIRDITFKGNAVSTNILITSADEKGSRIFMQEFHQVGGQTGLLVNQLDHTVIFAYDTQFSRLKKAVSVIGGPMAMQGKPADSRTIIYSGASSNNDLSNEVINGNLMVQDFWYEGSIKSTWTKLSGKSVFIGDGNHIATPQHAVLPSVMMNDFSGRATFAANDITGHFLISGKSAQTKILALGIMAENDSVLMDTSSPKADGRLLMSRIRNYSMQWLKGGSSAMPDMGTYNPQFISNMMADMVKVHPIILTALPADVSDIRLYRVMSINGAKGIDIEAGPGISSKNSRSN
;
A
#
# COMPACT_ATOMS: atom_id res chain seq x y z
N MET A 1 -99.33 -7.53 -22.79
CA MET A 1 -99.62 -7.52 -21.34
C MET A 1 -99.07 -8.81 -20.73
N ASN A 2 -98.23 -8.73 -19.69
CA ASN A 2 -97.87 -9.76 -18.70
C ASN A 2 -97.35 -11.18 -19.09
N PHE A 3 -96.09 -11.43 -18.66
CA PHE A 3 -95.57 -12.49 -17.75
C PHE A 3 -95.45 -14.00 -18.12
N LYS A 4 -94.26 -14.59 -17.80
CA LYS A 4 -93.92 -15.91 -17.15
C LYS A 4 -92.93 -16.86 -17.89
N HIS A 5 -92.00 -17.62 -17.25
CA HIS A 5 -90.76 -17.36 -16.43
C HIS A 5 -89.86 -18.65 -16.35
N LEU A 6 -88.51 -18.56 -16.18
CA LEU A 6 -87.46 -19.54 -16.61
C LEU A 6 -86.09 -19.54 -15.80
N LEU A 7 -85.33 -20.68 -15.84
CA LEU A 7 -83.84 -20.96 -15.92
C LEU A 7 -82.69 -20.48 -14.94
N THR A 8 -81.58 -21.29 -14.92
CA THR A 8 -80.09 -21.04 -14.74
C THR A 8 -79.38 -20.92 -13.35
N LYS A 9 -78.07 -21.25 -13.07
CA LYS A 9 -76.94 -22.06 -13.65
C LYS A 9 -75.67 -22.10 -12.69
N TYR A 10 -75.00 -23.27 -12.58
CA TYR A 10 -73.54 -23.69 -12.46
C TYR A 10 -72.48 -23.27 -11.38
N LEU A 11 -71.98 -24.25 -10.58
CA LEU A 11 -70.68 -25.05 -10.54
C LEU A 11 -69.25 -24.45 -10.82
N PRO A 12 -68.07 -25.12 -10.53
CA PRO A 12 -67.15 -25.13 -9.33
C PRO A 12 -65.60 -24.94 -9.64
N ILE A 13 -64.64 -25.17 -8.68
CA ILE A 13 -63.28 -25.85 -8.82
C ILE A 13 -62.31 -25.67 -7.60
N LEU A 14 -61.60 -26.77 -7.23
CA LEU A 14 -60.48 -26.95 -6.27
C LEU A 14 -59.11 -26.35 -6.72
N LEU A 15 -58.23 -25.96 -5.77
CA LEU A 15 -56.77 -26.23 -5.86
C LEU A 15 -56.06 -26.18 -4.48
N LEU A 16 -55.20 -27.18 -4.21
CA LEU A 16 -54.26 -27.27 -3.09
C LEU A 16 -53.27 -26.08 -3.09
N GLY A 17 -52.94 -25.53 -1.92
CA GLY A 17 -51.90 -24.51 -1.76
C GLY A 17 -51.24 -24.59 -0.37
N CYS A 18 -49.91 -24.69 -0.38
CA CYS A 18 -49.00 -24.97 0.72
C CYS A 18 -49.16 -24.07 1.96
N PHE A 19 -48.97 -24.67 3.15
CA PHE A 19 -48.66 -23.96 4.38
C PHE A 19 -47.34 -23.20 4.24
N ALA A 20 -47.41 -21.89 3.99
CA ALA A 20 -46.31 -20.97 4.24
C ALA A 20 -46.50 -20.39 5.65
N VAL A 21 -45.70 -20.88 6.60
CA VAL A 21 -45.58 -20.28 7.92
C VAL A 21 -44.85 -18.94 7.74
N ASN A 22 -45.61 -17.85 7.63
CA ASN A 22 -45.07 -16.50 7.72
C ASN A 22 -44.69 -16.22 9.18
N SER A 23 -43.52 -16.70 9.60
CA SER A 23 -42.86 -16.19 10.79
C SER A 23 -42.34 -14.78 10.47
N PHE A 24 -43.19 -13.77 10.70
CA PHE A 24 -42.75 -12.38 10.85
C PHE A 24 -41.85 -12.31 12.09
N SER A 25 -40.56 -12.57 11.91
CA SER A 25 -39.53 -12.15 12.85
C SER A 25 -39.50 -10.62 12.81
N GLN A 26 -40.06 -9.97 13.82
CA GLN A 26 -39.77 -8.56 14.11
C GLN A 26 -38.24 -8.43 14.24
N ARG A 27 -37.57 -7.93 13.18
CA ARG A 27 -36.18 -7.50 13.28
C ARG A 27 -36.18 -6.31 14.23
N LYS A 28 -35.56 -6.47 15.41
CA LYS A 28 -35.11 -5.32 16.19
C LYS A 28 -34.27 -4.42 15.27
N PRO A 29 -34.42 -3.09 15.32
CA PRO A 29 -33.53 -2.20 14.59
C PRO A 29 -32.10 -2.50 15.05
N ALA A 30 -31.20 -2.80 14.13
CA ALA A 30 -29.78 -2.79 14.43
C ALA A 30 -29.45 -1.38 14.93
N ILE A 31 -28.85 -1.27 16.11
CA ILE A 31 -28.38 0.02 16.61
C ILE A 31 -27.26 0.45 15.65
N SER A 32 -27.52 1.52 14.90
CA SER A 32 -26.60 2.07 13.90
C SER A 32 -25.41 2.70 14.62
N HIS A 33 -24.27 2.02 14.58
CA HIS A 33 -23.00 2.57 15.04
C HIS A 33 -22.13 2.89 13.82
N GLY A 34 -21.46 4.04 13.84
CA GLY A 34 -20.42 4.33 12.85
C GLY A 34 -19.29 3.31 12.92
N SER A 35 -18.40 3.35 11.94
CA SER A 35 -17.22 2.49 11.89
C SER A 35 -16.40 2.66 13.18
N ILE A 36 -15.95 1.58 13.79
CA ILE A 36 -15.10 1.61 14.99
C ILE A 36 -13.80 0.86 14.71
N PRO A 37 -12.63 1.26 15.24
CA PRO A 37 -12.42 2.40 16.13
C PRO A 37 -12.58 3.73 15.41
N LYS A 38 -12.70 4.81 16.21
CA LYS A 38 -12.96 6.16 15.71
C LYS A 38 -11.86 6.67 14.76
N THR A 39 -10.63 6.25 15.03
CA THR A 39 -9.41 6.65 14.32
C THR A 39 -8.55 5.41 14.11
N ASP A 40 -7.97 5.31 12.92
CA ASP A 40 -7.14 4.22 12.43
C ASP A 40 -7.76 2.82 12.62
N ASP A 41 -6.96 1.82 13.02
CA ASP A 41 -7.41 0.45 13.30
C ASP A 41 -7.03 -0.05 14.70
N GLU A 42 -7.08 -1.36 14.93
CA GLU A 42 -6.90 -1.98 16.24
C GLU A 42 -6.11 -3.28 16.16
N PHE A 43 -5.31 -3.55 17.20
CA PHE A 43 -4.63 -4.82 17.34
C PHE A 43 -5.60 -5.89 17.86
N VAL A 44 -5.67 -7.02 17.16
CA VAL A 44 -6.52 -8.16 17.53
C VAL A 44 -5.66 -9.37 17.90
N GLY A 45 -5.70 -9.72 19.19
CA GLY A 45 -4.93 -10.82 19.77
C GLY A 45 -4.65 -10.59 21.27
N PRO A 46 -3.80 -11.42 21.91
CA PRO A 46 -3.32 -12.70 21.38
C PRO A 46 -4.45 -13.73 21.29
N PHE A 47 -4.38 -14.64 20.33
CA PHE A 47 -5.27 -15.80 20.27
C PHE A 47 -4.69 -16.99 21.03
N SER A 48 -5.57 -17.89 21.48
CA SER A 48 -5.15 -19.09 22.23
C SER A 48 -4.32 -20.07 21.40
N SER A 49 -4.40 -19.99 20.08
CA SER A 49 -3.62 -20.78 19.13
C SER A 49 -2.16 -20.32 18.99
N TRP A 50 -1.84 -19.08 19.39
CA TRP A 50 -0.49 -18.51 19.23
C TRP A 50 0.51 -19.15 20.20
N LEU A 51 1.74 -19.33 19.73
CA LEU A 51 2.83 -19.76 20.59
C LEU A 51 3.21 -18.62 21.55
N ASN A 52 3.49 -18.93 22.81
CA ASN A 52 3.81 -17.92 23.83
C ASN A 52 5.19 -18.18 24.42
N VAL A 53 6.09 -17.20 24.34
CA VAL A 53 7.49 -17.36 24.80
C VAL A 53 7.62 -17.73 26.28
N LYS A 54 6.71 -17.24 27.14
CA LYS A 54 6.76 -17.51 28.59
C LYS A 54 6.24 -18.91 28.89
N THR A 55 5.03 -19.23 28.43
CA THR A 55 4.36 -20.49 28.79
C THR A 55 4.83 -21.68 27.94
N GLY A 56 5.30 -21.45 26.71
CA GLY A 56 5.76 -22.50 25.79
C GLY A 56 7.26 -22.75 25.83
N PHE A 57 8.08 -21.74 26.16
CA PHE A 57 9.54 -21.81 26.01
C PHE A 57 10.33 -21.39 27.26
N GLY A 58 9.64 -20.94 28.31
CA GLY A 58 10.25 -20.65 29.61
C GLY A 58 10.94 -19.29 29.73
N ALA A 59 10.75 -18.38 28.77
CA ALA A 59 11.23 -17.00 28.87
C ALA A 59 10.65 -16.33 30.13
N LYS A 60 11.48 -15.56 30.84
CA LYS A 60 11.09 -14.87 32.07
C LYS A 60 10.54 -13.48 31.76
N GLY A 61 11.21 -12.73 30.90
CA GLY A 61 10.87 -11.34 30.59
C GLY A 61 10.94 -10.42 31.82
N ASP A 62 11.86 -10.68 32.74
CA ASP A 62 12.04 -9.93 34.00
C ASP A 62 13.16 -8.87 33.95
N GLY A 63 13.87 -8.79 32.83
CA GLY A 63 14.99 -7.86 32.59
C GLY A 63 16.31 -8.27 33.24
N ILE A 64 16.37 -9.44 33.88
CA ILE A 64 17.53 -9.95 34.62
C ILE A 64 17.97 -11.31 34.06
N ALA A 65 17.05 -12.24 33.93
CA ALA A 65 17.32 -13.55 33.36
C ALA A 65 17.64 -13.42 31.86
N ASP A 66 18.65 -14.14 31.42
CA ASP A 66 18.99 -14.24 30.01
C ASP A 66 17.96 -15.12 29.29
N ASP A 67 17.12 -14.48 28.48
CA ASP A 67 16.03 -15.11 27.73
C ASP A 67 16.47 -15.57 26.34
N THR A 68 17.74 -15.41 25.96
CA THR A 68 18.22 -15.67 24.59
C THR A 68 17.88 -17.08 24.11
N ARG A 69 18.17 -18.09 24.94
CA ARG A 69 17.89 -19.49 24.58
C ARG A 69 16.39 -19.77 24.45
N ALA A 70 15.58 -19.20 25.34
CA ALA A 70 14.13 -19.39 25.32
C ALA A 70 13.50 -18.73 24.09
N LEU A 71 13.94 -17.51 23.76
CA LEU A 71 13.50 -16.80 22.56
C LEU A 71 13.98 -17.48 21.28
N GLN A 72 15.24 -17.92 21.20
CA GLN A 72 15.73 -18.64 20.02
C GLN A 72 14.95 -19.94 19.79
N ALA A 73 14.71 -20.73 20.85
CA ALA A 73 13.89 -21.93 20.75
C ALA A 73 12.46 -21.65 20.27
N ALA A 74 11.91 -20.50 20.63
CA ALA A 74 10.59 -20.06 20.17
C ALA A 74 10.59 -19.67 18.69
N LEU A 75 11.62 -18.95 18.24
CA LEU A 75 11.83 -18.61 16.82
C LEU A 75 12.03 -19.88 15.97
N ASP A 76 12.83 -20.82 16.45
CA ASP A 76 13.07 -22.11 15.80
C ASP A 76 11.78 -22.93 15.65
N ALA A 77 10.82 -22.80 16.59
CA ALA A 77 9.56 -23.52 16.54
C ALA A 77 8.63 -23.02 15.43
N VAL A 78 8.43 -21.70 15.32
CA VAL A 78 7.57 -21.09 14.28
C VAL A 78 8.18 -21.26 12.87
N ALA A 79 9.51 -21.29 12.80
CA ALA A 79 10.29 -21.57 11.61
C ALA A 79 9.96 -22.92 10.92
N THR A 80 9.50 -23.92 11.66
CA THR A 80 9.24 -25.25 11.07
C THR A 80 8.00 -25.31 10.17
N GLY A 81 7.05 -24.38 10.30
CA GLY A 81 5.75 -24.43 9.63
C GLY A 81 4.87 -25.64 10.01
N THR A 82 5.30 -26.42 11.03
CA THR A 82 4.57 -27.61 11.52
C THR A 82 3.55 -27.27 12.60
N VAL A 83 3.68 -26.09 13.20
CA VAL A 83 2.84 -25.52 14.25
C VAL A 83 2.34 -24.14 13.82
N ASN A 84 1.60 -23.45 14.69
CA ASN A 84 1.24 -22.06 14.47
C ASN A 84 2.51 -21.22 14.23
N ILE A 85 2.47 -20.38 13.19
CA ILE A 85 3.55 -19.52 12.73
C ILE A 85 3.57 -18.15 13.44
N THR A 86 2.61 -17.88 14.34
CA THR A 86 2.59 -16.68 15.17
C THR A 86 3.17 -16.95 16.56
N LEU A 87 4.23 -16.20 16.89
CA LEU A 87 4.87 -16.14 18.18
C LEU A 87 4.48 -14.86 18.92
N TYR A 88 3.96 -15.02 20.13
CA TYR A 88 3.55 -13.94 21.02
C TYR A 88 4.54 -13.73 22.16
N LEU A 89 4.91 -12.46 22.36
CA LEU A 89 5.70 -12.00 23.50
C LEU A 89 4.79 -11.20 24.46
N PRO A 90 4.43 -11.76 25.63
CA PRO A 90 3.74 -11.00 26.67
C PRO A 90 4.58 -9.81 27.15
N THR A 91 3.94 -8.86 27.82
CA THR A 91 4.63 -7.77 28.54
C THR A 91 5.80 -8.29 29.38
N GLY A 92 6.93 -7.60 29.30
CA GLY A 92 8.18 -7.96 29.97
C GLY A 92 9.40 -7.32 29.30
N THR A 93 10.52 -7.35 30.02
CA THR A 93 11.84 -7.04 29.45
C THR A 93 12.60 -8.33 29.26
N TYR A 94 12.86 -8.73 28.02
CA TYR A 94 13.60 -9.93 27.67
C TYR A 94 15.06 -9.55 27.41
N LEU A 95 15.95 -9.90 28.34
CA LEU A 95 17.37 -9.65 28.18
C LEU A 95 17.96 -10.71 27.23
N ILE A 96 18.66 -10.27 26.18
CA ILE A 96 19.38 -11.17 25.27
C ILE A 96 20.88 -10.87 25.29
N SER A 97 21.71 -11.91 25.37
CA SER A 97 23.18 -11.81 25.41
C SER A 97 23.85 -12.19 24.10
N SER A 98 23.11 -12.77 23.15
CA SER A 98 23.57 -13.06 21.80
C SER A 98 22.48 -12.79 20.76
N THR A 99 22.90 -12.69 19.49
CA THR A 99 22.02 -12.48 18.34
C THR A 99 20.97 -13.59 18.25
N LEU A 100 19.72 -13.18 18.08
CA LEU A 100 18.61 -14.06 17.68
C LEU A 100 18.61 -14.19 16.16
N THR A 101 18.23 -15.37 15.64
CA THR A 101 18.21 -15.62 14.19
C THR A 101 16.89 -16.20 13.74
N ILE A 102 16.40 -15.74 12.59
CA ILE A 102 15.32 -16.37 11.83
C ILE A 102 15.74 -16.46 10.36
N ASN A 103 16.04 -17.69 9.92
CA ASN A 103 16.71 -17.91 8.66
C ASN A 103 15.89 -18.84 7.76
N HIS A 104 15.55 -18.42 6.55
CA HIS A 104 15.00 -19.26 5.48
C HIS A 104 13.57 -19.71 5.73
N HIS A 105 12.74 -18.79 6.23
CA HIS A 105 11.33 -19.05 6.54
C HIS A 105 10.38 -18.11 5.80
N ILE A 106 9.11 -18.45 5.75
CA ILE A 106 8.09 -17.56 5.18
C ILE A 106 6.90 -17.48 6.12
N ASN A 107 6.20 -16.35 6.09
CA ASN A 107 4.94 -16.14 6.78
C ASN A 107 5.04 -16.20 8.31
N VAL A 108 6.21 -15.98 8.91
CA VAL A 108 6.36 -16.00 10.37
C VAL A 108 5.86 -14.68 10.96
N SER A 109 5.17 -14.71 12.10
CA SER A 109 4.76 -13.50 12.81
C SER A 109 5.35 -13.50 14.21
N VAL A 110 6.09 -12.46 14.58
CA VAL A 110 6.62 -12.23 15.93
C VAL A 110 5.98 -10.97 16.47
N ILE A 111 5.12 -11.11 17.48
CA ILE A 111 4.23 -10.04 17.92
C ILE A 111 4.35 -9.80 19.42
N GLY A 112 4.65 -8.56 19.80
CA GLY A 112 4.62 -8.11 21.19
C GLY A 112 3.22 -7.75 21.69
N ALA A 113 3.05 -7.74 23.02
CA ALA A 113 1.78 -7.34 23.63
C ALA A 113 1.46 -5.86 23.35
N ASP A 114 2.46 -5.02 23.58
CA ASP A 114 2.43 -3.58 23.43
C ASP A 114 3.89 -3.09 23.41
N PRO A 115 4.30 -2.28 22.41
CA PRO A 115 5.68 -1.82 22.32
C PRO A 115 6.12 -1.04 23.56
N ALA A 116 5.21 -0.35 24.26
CA ALA A 116 5.56 0.41 25.46
C ALA A 116 6.05 -0.47 26.62
N ASN A 117 5.79 -1.77 26.60
CA ASN A 117 6.11 -2.67 27.72
C ASN A 117 6.60 -4.07 27.31
N THR A 118 6.75 -4.35 26.01
CA THR A 118 7.33 -5.59 25.50
C THR A 118 8.69 -5.27 24.91
N ILE A 119 9.74 -5.41 25.71
CA ILE A 119 11.07 -4.89 25.41
C ILE A 119 12.02 -6.07 25.22
N ILE A 120 12.66 -6.18 24.07
CA ILE A 120 13.85 -7.00 23.88
C ILE A 120 15.05 -6.09 24.13
N LYS A 121 15.87 -6.41 25.13
CA LYS A 121 16.99 -5.57 25.57
C LYS A 121 18.32 -6.27 25.32
N TRP A 122 19.26 -5.57 24.70
CA TRP A 122 20.61 -6.08 24.47
C TRP A 122 21.46 -6.04 25.74
N GLY A 123 21.98 -7.20 26.11
CA GLY A 123 23.00 -7.43 27.14
C GLY A 123 24.24 -8.16 26.59
N GLY A 124 24.34 -8.32 25.28
CA GLY A 124 25.48 -8.97 24.62
C GLY A 124 26.69 -8.05 24.46
N VAL A 125 27.65 -8.47 23.64
CA VAL A 125 28.87 -7.71 23.35
C VAL A 125 28.58 -6.39 22.62
N ALA A 126 29.49 -5.43 22.74
CA ALA A 126 29.42 -4.18 21.97
C ALA A 126 29.43 -4.44 20.46
N HIS A 127 28.72 -3.58 19.72
CA HIS A 127 28.59 -3.64 18.27
C HIS A 127 27.88 -4.89 17.73
N GLY A 128 27.08 -5.55 18.56
CA GLY A 128 26.29 -6.72 18.16
C GLY A 128 25.03 -6.37 17.36
N THR A 129 24.49 -7.40 16.71
CA THR A 129 23.15 -7.40 16.08
C THR A 129 22.16 -8.11 17.01
N MET A 130 21.00 -7.50 17.28
CA MET A 130 20.00 -8.10 18.16
C MET A 130 19.23 -9.23 17.46
N LEU A 131 18.66 -8.96 16.28
CA LEU A 131 17.96 -9.94 15.45
C LEU A 131 18.55 -9.97 14.03
N GLN A 132 18.87 -11.16 13.54
CA GLN A 132 19.17 -11.46 12.14
C GLN A 132 17.96 -12.15 11.48
N VAL A 133 17.46 -11.54 10.41
CA VAL A 133 16.42 -12.06 9.52
C VAL A 133 17.10 -12.36 8.18
N ASN A 134 17.28 -13.64 7.82
CA ASN A 134 17.99 -14.03 6.60
C ASN A 134 17.19 -14.93 5.68
N GLY A 135 16.88 -14.46 4.47
CA GLY A 135 16.04 -15.17 3.52
C GLY A 135 14.67 -15.51 4.12
N THR A 136 14.09 -14.59 4.88
CA THR A 136 12.77 -14.71 5.47
C THR A 136 11.79 -13.77 4.79
N ALA A 137 10.67 -14.28 4.29
CA ALA A 137 9.72 -13.50 3.49
C ALA A 137 8.30 -13.48 4.08
N TYR A 138 7.48 -12.50 3.67
CA TYR A 138 6.06 -12.39 4.00
C TYR A 138 5.75 -12.44 5.51
N SER A 139 6.72 -12.05 6.34
CA SER A 139 6.72 -12.19 7.79
C SER A 139 6.45 -10.86 8.49
N LYS A 140 6.06 -10.90 9.77
CA LYS A 140 5.76 -9.72 10.59
C LYS A 140 6.64 -9.69 11.83
N PHE A 141 7.13 -8.51 12.20
CA PHE A 141 7.83 -8.23 13.45
C PHE A 141 7.22 -6.98 14.03
N ASP A 142 6.26 -7.16 14.94
CA ASP A 142 5.36 -6.06 15.32
C ASP A 142 5.29 -5.88 16.83
N ARG A 143 5.02 -4.65 17.25
CA ARG A 143 4.67 -4.26 18.62
C ARG A 143 5.77 -4.55 19.65
N LEU A 144 7.02 -4.41 19.25
CA LEU A 144 8.21 -4.67 20.06
C LEU A 144 9.02 -3.39 20.29
N THR A 145 9.57 -3.24 21.49
CA THR A 145 10.70 -2.33 21.70
C THR A 145 12.00 -3.11 21.56
N TRP A 146 12.84 -2.70 20.60
CA TRP A 146 14.22 -3.13 20.46
C TRP A 146 15.15 -2.12 21.14
N ASN A 147 15.62 -2.45 22.33
CA ASN A 147 16.52 -1.59 23.10
C ASN A 147 17.96 -2.09 23.01
N GLY A 148 18.77 -1.38 22.20
CA GLY A 148 20.19 -1.69 22.02
C GLY A 148 21.07 -1.38 23.22
N ASN A 149 20.52 -0.71 24.25
CA ASN A 149 21.20 -0.32 25.48
C ASN A 149 22.46 0.53 25.23
N ARG A 150 22.55 1.19 24.05
CA ARG A 150 23.74 1.88 23.53
C ARG A 150 24.98 0.98 23.35
N ILE A 151 24.75 -0.31 23.24
CA ILE A 151 25.78 -1.35 23.10
C ILE A 151 25.64 -2.04 21.76
N ALA A 152 24.41 -2.40 21.35
CA ALA A 152 24.17 -2.99 20.04
C ALA A 152 24.33 -1.96 18.92
N ASP A 153 24.91 -2.40 17.80
CA ASP A 153 24.94 -1.59 16.59
C ASP A 153 23.65 -1.75 15.81
N VAL A 154 23.12 -2.97 15.65
CA VAL A 154 21.94 -3.22 14.79
C VAL A 154 20.82 -3.82 15.61
N ALA A 155 19.62 -3.24 15.55
CA ALA A 155 18.44 -3.87 16.15
C ALA A 155 17.95 -5.05 15.29
N VAL A 156 17.65 -4.78 14.02
CA VAL A 156 17.25 -5.81 13.05
C VAL A 156 18.11 -5.71 11.80
N GLU A 157 18.72 -6.84 11.44
CA GLU A 157 19.37 -7.04 10.15
C GLU A 157 18.48 -7.92 9.26
N GLN A 158 17.92 -7.38 8.18
CA GLN A 158 17.17 -8.16 7.19
C GLN A 158 17.96 -8.29 5.89
N SER A 159 18.47 -9.48 5.58
CA SER A 159 19.39 -9.67 4.44
C SER A 159 19.41 -11.11 3.93
N TRP A 160 19.50 -11.29 2.62
CA TRP A 160 19.61 -12.62 2.05
C TRP A 160 21.06 -12.94 1.67
N ASP A 161 21.54 -14.09 2.14
CA ASP A 161 22.91 -14.56 1.88
C ASP A 161 23.10 -15.27 0.53
N GLY A 162 22.03 -15.44 -0.25
CA GLY A 162 22.08 -16.12 -1.55
C GLY A 162 22.10 -17.65 -1.50
N ASN A 163 22.14 -18.27 -0.31
CA ASN A 163 22.39 -19.71 -0.18
C ASN A 163 21.13 -20.57 -0.10
N GLN A 164 19.94 -19.97 0.03
CA GLN A 164 18.68 -20.64 0.37
C GLN A 164 17.49 -20.05 -0.39
N PRO A 165 16.31 -20.73 -0.47
CA PRO A 165 15.39 -20.50 -1.59
C PRO A 165 14.56 -19.21 -1.50
N HIS A 166 14.53 -18.56 -0.35
CA HIS A 166 13.62 -17.44 -0.09
C HIS A 166 14.38 -16.12 -0.15
N PHE A 167 13.95 -15.26 -1.06
CA PHE A 167 14.38 -13.87 -1.12
C PHE A 167 13.65 -13.07 -0.04
N ASP A 168 14.37 -12.28 0.77
CA ASP A 168 13.78 -11.44 1.83
C ASP A 168 12.86 -10.37 1.24
N THR A 169 11.56 -10.64 1.24
CA THR A 169 10.55 -9.78 0.61
C THR A 169 9.20 -9.82 1.32
N GLY A 170 8.40 -8.76 1.25
CA GLY A 170 7.02 -8.75 1.76
C GLY A 170 6.91 -8.75 3.30
N ASN A 171 7.99 -8.41 3.99
CA ASN A 171 7.99 -8.34 5.46
C ASN A 171 7.36 -7.04 5.96
N GLU A 172 6.82 -7.08 7.18
CA GLU A 172 6.27 -5.93 7.87
C GLU A 172 6.99 -5.72 9.21
N TYR A 173 7.27 -4.46 9.51
CA TYR A 173 7.60 -3.95 10.83
C TYR A 173 6.54 -2.91 11.18
N ALA A 174 5.78 -3.15 12.26
CA ALA A 174 4.70 -2.25 12.63
C ALA A 174 4.56 -2.06 14.14
N ASP A 175 4.30 -0.81 14.53
CA ASP A 175 4.18 -0.40 15.93
C ASP A 175 5.44 -0.71 16.76
N ASP A 176 6.62 -0.67 16.17
CA ASP A 176 7.88 -0.97 16.85
C ASP A 176 8.57 0.29 17.41
N ILE A 177 9.44 0.09 18.41
CA ILE A 177 10.34 1.12 18.92
C ILE A 177 11.77 0.63 18.85
N PHE A 178 12.59 1.26 18.00
CA PHE A 178 14.03 1.01 17.89
C PHE A 178 14.77 2.11 18.65
N ILE A 179 15.44 1.77 19.74
CA ILE A 179 16.06 2.75 20.64
C ILE A 179 17.49 2.41 21.01
N ASP A 180 18.34 3.45 20.99
CA ASP A 180 19.72 3.40 21.47
C ASP A 180 20.57 2.31 20.77
N VAL A 181 20.48 2.26 19.44
CA VAL A 181 21.29 1.43 18.52
C VAL A 181 22.09 2.31 17.55
N ALA A 182 22.96 1.73 16.72
CA ALA A 182 23.50 2.45 15.57
C ALA A 182 22.49 2.49 14.41
N PHE A 183 21.93 1.34 14.07
CA PHE A 183 20.92 1.12 13.04
C PHE A 183 19.66 0.51 13.66
N GLY A 184 18.50 1.10 13.40
CA GLY A 184 17.22 0.49 13.78
C GLY A 184 16.98 -0.74 12.92
N ILE A 185 16.59 -0.51 11.67
CA ILE A 185 16.51 -1.54 10.65
C ILE A 185 17.68 -1.32 9.68
N HIS A 186 18.55 -2.31 9.61
CA HIS A 186 19.58 -2.42 8.59
C HIS A 186 19.18 -3.57 7.66
N GLY A 187 19.26 -3.39 6.36
CA GLY A 187 18.89 -4.48 5.47
C GLY A 187 19.65 -4.52 4.17
N GLY A 188 19.84 -5.73 3.66
CA GLY A 188 20.57 -5.99 2.44
C GLY A 188 22.09 -6.00 2.56
N SER A 189 22.65 -6.03 3.78
CA SER A 189 24.09 -6.02 4.06
C SER A 189 24.84 -7.29 3.61
N LEU A 190 24.14 -8.41 3.44
CA LEU A 190 24.71 -9.64 2.85
C LEU A 190 24.77 -9.60 1.31
N GLY A 191 24.37 -8.49 0.69
CA GLY A 191 24.48 -8.25 -0.76
C GLY A 191 23.19 -8.51 -1.55
N HIS A 192 22.19 -9.15 -0.95
CA HIS A 192 20.88 -9.38 -1.52
C HIS A 192 19.75 -9.24 -0.49
N GLY A 193 18.50 -9.23 -0.97
CA GLY A 193 17.31 -9.16 -0.13
C GLY A 193 17.01 -7.75 0.39
N PHE A 194 16.02 -7.68 1.29
CA PHE A 194 15.41 -6.47 1.84
C PHE A 194 14.55 -5.73 0.82
N ALA A 195 13.53 -6.40 0.30
CA ALA A 195 12.61 -5.80 -0.65
C ALA A 195 11.15 -5.78 -0.16
N GLU A 196 10.33 -4.95 -0.80
CA GLU A 196 8.86 -4.91 -0.66
C GLU A 196 8.45 -4.94 0.82
N THR A 197 9.10 -4.12 1.65
CA THR A 197 9.00 -4.19 3.11
C THR A 197 8.25 -2.97 3.63
N SER A 198 7.19 -3.23 4.40
CA SER A 198 6.34 -2.24 5.05
C SER A 198 6.92 -1.87 6.42
N ILE A 199 7.11 -0.58 6.68
CA ILE A 199 7.60 -0.04 7.97
C ILE A 199 6.58 1.00 8.45
N LEU A 200 5.77 0.65 9.44
CA LEU A 200 4.49 1.29 9.71
C LEU A 200 4.36 1.75 11.17
N ARG A 201 4.23 3.06 11.39
CA ARG A 201 4.04 3.65 12.74
C ARG A 201 5.17 3.34 13.72
N ASP A 202 6.36 3.13 13.20
CA ASP A 202 7.53 2.81 14.01
C ASP A 202 8.19 4.07 14.59
N HIS A 203 8.92 3.88 15.69
CA HIS A 203 9.66 4.93 16.38
C HIS A 203 11.14 4.61 16.41
N PHE A 204 11.96 5.46 15.78
CA PHE A 204 13.41 5.37 15.79
C PHE A 204 13.99 6.47 16.68
N ILE A 205 14.67 6.10 17.76
CA ILE A 205 15.07 7.03 18.82
C ILE A 205 16.56 6.89 19.13
N ARG A 206 17.31 7.95 18.85
CA ARG A 206 18.77 8.01 19.07
C ARG A 206 19.55 6.93 18.32
N ASN A 207 19.09 6.59 17.12
CA ASN A 207 19.81 5.66 16.26
C ASN A 207 20.99 6.39 15.62
N THR A 208 22.21 6.08 16.06
CA THR A 208 23.37 6.96 15.86
C THR A 208 23.88 7.00 14.41
N LYS A 209 23.57 5.99 13.59
CA LYS A 209 23.87 5.95 12.15
C LYS A 209 22.61 6.20 11.33
N ALA A 210 21.61 5.33 11.44
CA ALA A 210 20.34 5.49 10.73
C ALA A 210 19.15 4.85 11.46
N GLY A 211 17.95 5.41 11.27
CA GLY A 211 16.72 4.71 11.60
C GLY A 211 16.55 3.47 10.72
N VAL A 212 16.50 3.69 9.41
CA VAL A 212 16.42 2.64 8.38
C VAL A 212 17.57 2.82 7.37
N SER A 213 18.32 1.76 7.09
CA SER A 213 19.46 1.78 6.17
C SER A 213 19.46 0.60 5.20
N LEU A 214 19.64 0.90 3.92
CA LEU A 214 19.66 -0.05 2.82
C LEU A 214 21.08 -0.36 2.36
N GLY A 215 21.36 -1.64 2.12
CA GLY A 215 22.70 -2.22 1.98
C GLY A 215 23.08 -2.67 0.56
N ASN A 216 22.14 -2.84 -0.37
CA ASN A 216 22.45 -3.35 -1.72
C ASN A 216 21.49 -2.86 -2.81
N PHE A 217 21.84 -3.06 -4.09
CA PHE A 217 21.09 -2.53 -5.23
C PHE A 217 19.68 -3.13 -5.42
N ASN A 218 19.44 -4.31 -4.83
CA ASN A 218 18.16 -5.03 -4.85
C ASN A 218 17.40 -4.90 -3.52
N ALA A 219 17.88 -4.06 -2.60
CA ALA A 219 17.08 -3.59 -1.48
C ALA A 219 16.12 -2.52 -2.01
N LEU A 220 14.93 -2.92 -2.44
CA LEU A 220 14.00 -2.09 -3.20
C LEU A 220 12.61 -2.12 -2.60
N ASP A 221 11.82 -1.09 -2.85
CA ASP A 221 10.44 -0.97 -2.39
C ASP A 221 10.31 -1.02 -0.87
N ILE A 222 11.18 -0.25 -0.20
CA ILE A 222 11.05 0.03 1.23
C ILE A 222 10.04 1.16 1.42
N TRP A 223 8.92 0.85 2.08
CA TRP A 223 7.83 1.80 2.32
C TRP A 223 7.76 2.18 3.79
N VAL A 224 8.26 3.37 4.12
CA VAL A 224 8.23 3.91 5.49
C VAL A 224 7.04 4.85 5.62
N ARG A 225 6.09 4.53 6.49
CA ARG A 225 4.83 5.26 6.61
C ARG A 225 4.51 5.59 8.07
N ASN A 226 4.02 6.81 8.29
CA ASN A 226 3.48 7.27 9.56
C ASN A 226 4.44 7.06 10.77
N SER A 227 5.74 7.01 10.50
CA SER A 227 6.79 6.69 11.48
C SER A 227 7.47 7.96 12.00
N SER A 228 8.20 7.84 13.11
CA SER A 228 8.95 8.96 13.69
C SER A 228 10.42 8.66 13.90
N PHE A 229 11.24 9.68 13.69
CA PHE A 229 12.69 9.63 13.85
C PHE A 229 13.10 10.78 14.77
N GLN A 230 13.67 10.46 15.91
CA GLN A 230 14.06 11.44 16.91
C GLN A 230 15.53 11.27 17.28
N ASP A 231 16.27 12.37 17.16
CA ASP A 231 17.68 12.46 17.55
C ASP A 231 18.56 11.39 16.86
N CYS A 232 18.17 10.97 15.65
CA CYS A 232 18.91 10.00 14.84
C CYS A 232 20.07 10.67 14.09
N GLY A 233 21.07 9.89 13.67
CA GLY A 233 22.10 10.32 12.72
C GLY A 233 21.45 10.71 11.40
N VAL A 234 20.95 9.69 10.69
CA VAL A 234 20.03 9.84 9.56
C VAL A 234 18.70 9.16 9.88
N GLY A 235 17.58 9.64 9.35
CA GLY A 235 16.32 8.91 9.44
C GLY A 235 16.29 7.68 8.53
N VAL A 236 16.25 7.89 7.21
CA VAL A 236 16.23 6.82 6.19
C VAL A 236 17.37 7.03 5.17
N THR A 237 18.12 5.99 4.82
CA THR A 237 19.25 6.13 3.90
C THR A 237 19.62 4.89 3.09
N ASN A 238 20.28 5.11 1.95
CA ASN A 238 21.03 4.06 1.24
C ASN A 238 22.55 4.34 1.21
N THR A 239 23.07 5.26 2.04
CA THR A 239 24.49 5.67 1.99
C THR A 239 25.46 4.56 2.36
N TYR A 240 25.01 3.57 3.12
CA TYR A 240 25.79 2.41 3.56
C TYR A 240 25.72 1.23 2.59
N GLY A 241 25.15 1.45 1.40
CA GLY A 241 24.96 0.43 0.37
C GLY A 241 24.32 1.03 -0.86
N ALA A 242 23.25 0.41 -1.34
CA ALA A 242 22.40 0.93 -2.40
C ALA A 242 20.93 0.57 -2.09
N GLY A 243 20.03 0.81 -3.04
CA GLY A 243 18.60 0.54 -2.90
C GLY A 243 17.74 1.79 -3.02
N ASN A 244 16.42 1.62 -3.08
CA ASN A 244 15.45 2.71 -3.16
C ASN A 244 14.54 2.72 -1.92
N PHE A 245 13.98 3.88 -1.60
CA PHE A 245 13.06 3.98 -0.46
C PHE A 245 12.00 5.04 -0.72
N LYS A 246 10.87 4.86 -0.06
CA LYS A 246 9.72 5.77 -0.11
C LYS A 246 9.31 6.13 1.32
N VAL A 247 9.11 7.42 1.58
CA VAL A 247 8.84 7.93 2.94
C VAL A 247 7.58 8.80 2.94
N TYR A 248 6.59 8.38 3.72
CA TYR A 248 5.24 8.92 3.74
C TYR A 248 4.81 9.37 5.13
N ASN A 249 4.39 10.63 5.26
CA ASN A 249 3.73 11.13 6.47
C ASN A 249 4.55 10.89 7.75
N CYS A 250 5.88 10.88 7.66
CA CYS A 250 6.77 10.67 8.80
C CYS A 250 7.12 11.98 9.48
N VAL A 251 7.52 11.89 10.75
CA VAL A 251 7.99 13.05 11.54
C VAL A 251 9.44 12.86 11.93
N PHE A 252 10.29 13.80 11.53
CA PHE A 252 11.70 13.84 11.87
C PHE A 252 12.00 14.99 12.83
N ARG A 253 12.77 14.72 13.87
CA ARG A 253 13.19 15.70 14.87
C ARG A 253 14.68 15.60 15.14
N ASN A 254 15.38 16.72 14.95
CA ASN A 254 16.78 16.89 15.32
C ASN A 254 17.73 15.85 14.68
N SER A 255 17.48 15.43 13.44
CA SER A 255 18.42 14.53 12.76
C SER A 255 19.80 15.19 12.66
N ALA A 256 20.84 14.50 13.13
CA ALA A 256 22.19 15.07 13.27
C ALA A 256 22.89 15.27 11.93
N ILE A 257 22.52 14.50 10.90
CA ILE A 257 23.07 14.56 9.54
C ILE A 257 21.98 15.01 8.55
N SER A 258 20.93 14.21 8.37
CA SER A 258 19.76 14.56 7.58
C SER A 258 18.56 13.67 7.92
N ASP A 259 17.35 14.06 7.56
CA ASP A 259 16.19 13.17 7.73
C ASP A 259 16.26 12.01 6.74
N MET A 260 16.59 12.31 5.50
CA MET A 260 16.77 11.33 4.44
C MET A 260 18.05 11.62 3.67
N SER A 261 18.72 10.57 3.20
CA SER A 261 19.85 10.72 2.29
C SER A 261 19.96 9.59 1.27
N MET A 262 20.47 9.92 0.08
CA MET A 262 20.87 8.92 -0.91
C MET A 262 22.30 9.16 -1.40
N ASN A 263 23.05 8.07 -1.56
CA ASN A 263 24.34 8.05 -2.24
C ASN A 263 24.23 7.36 -3.61
N ASN A 264 23.59 6.20 -3.64
CA ASN A 264 23.30 5.50 -4.89
C ASN A 264 21.98 5.96 -5.49
N THR A 265 21.94 6.01 -6.82
CA THR A 265 20.79 6.51 -7.58
C THR A 265 19.73 5.43 -7.80
N GLY A 266 18.48 5.85 -7.92
CA GLY A 266 17.29 5.03 -8.07
C GLY A 266 16.07 5.96 -8.16
N ASP A 267 14.92 5.49 -7.76
CA ASP A 267 13.67 6.24 -7.67
C ASP A 267 13.26 6.50 -6.21
N PHE A 268 13.16 7.76 -5.81
CA PHE A 268 12.92 8.15 -4.42
C PHE A 268 11.69 9.03 -4.29
N SER A 269 10.83 8.72 -3.32
CA SER A 269 9.61 9.48 -3.07
C SER A 269 9.54 9.92 -1.62
N VAL A 270 9.38 11.23 -1.41
CA VAL A 270 9.37 11.88 -0.11
C VAL A 270 8.11 12.73 -0.02
N ARG A 271 7.08 12.20 0.64
CA ARG A 271 5.72 12.76 0.60
C ARG A 271 5.11 13.01 1.98
N GLY A 272 4.58 14.22 2.19
CA GLY A 272 3.78 14.55 3.38
C GLY A 272 4.55 14.56 4.71
N ASN A 273 5.89 14.54 4.68
CA ASN A 273 6.71 14.45 5.88
C ASN A 273 6.83 15.79 6.60
N THR A 274 7.04 15.74 7.92
CA THR A 274 7.36 16.93 8.71
C THR A 274 8.75 16.83 9.33
N SER A 275 9.58 17.82 9.07
CA SER A 275 10.95 17.94 9.60
C SER A 275 11.04 19.11 10.55
N ILE A 276 11.59 18.89 11.75
CA ILE A 276 11.74 19.93 12.77
C ILE A 276 13.17 19.92 13.29
N ASN A 277 13.86 21.05 13.13
CA ASN A 277 15.21 21.30 13.66
C ASN A 277 16.29 20.30 13.21
N SER A 278 16.00 19.45 12.23
CA SER A 278 16.99 18.56 11.64
C SER A 278 18.06 19.35 10.90
N LYS A 279 19.27 18.79 10.80
CA LYS A 279 20.36 19.47 10.12
C LYS A 279 20.04 19.77 8.65
N GLN A 280 19.44 18.80 7.98
CA GLN A 280 18.99 18.88 6.61
C GLN A 280 17.79 17.94 6.42
N PHE A 281 16.85 18.28 5.53
CA PHE A 281 15.70 17.41 5.24
C PHE A 281 16.09 16.28 4.28
N PHE A 282 16.61 16.63 3.11
CA PHE A 282 16.99 15.64 2.10
C PHE A 282 18.35 15.97 1.50
N SER A 283 19.25 14.98 1.44
CA SER A 283 20.56 15.13 0.80
C SER A 283 20.82 14.00 -0.20
N ALA A 284 21.15 14.36 -1.42
CA ALA A 284 21.58 13.43 -2.45
C ALA A 284 23.01 13.73 -2.89
N ALA A 285 23.88 12.72 -2.78
CA ALA A 285 25.29 12.84 -3.12
C ALA A 285 25.51 13.19 -4.60
N ASN A 286 26.72 13.70 -4.90
CA ASN A 286 27.13 14.00 -6.26
C ASN A 286 27.25 12.70 -7.08
N SER A 287 26.54 12.63 -8.20
CA SER A 287 26.58 11.49 -9.09
C SER A 287 26.42 11.91 -10.54
N ARG A 288 27.10 11.20 -11.44
CA ARG A 288 26.87 11.34 -12.89
C ARG A 288 25.67 10.54 -13.38
N ASN A 289 25.00 9.79 -12.51
CA ASN A 289 23.82 9.00 -12.84
C ASN A 289 22.53 9.79 -12.52
N PRO A 290 21.45 9.56 -13.26
CA PRO A 290 20.14 10.11 -12.94
C PRO A 290 19.51 9.42 -11.72
N ALA A 291 18.66 10.15 -11.00
CA ALA A 291 17.74 9.59 -10.01
C ALA A 291 16.40 10.31 -10.14
N SER A 292 15.32 9.55 -10.27
CA SER A 292 13.96 10.11 -10.26
C SER A 292 13.60 10.46 -8.83
N ILE A 293 13.42 11.74 -8.53
CA ILE A 293 13.20 12.22 -7.16
C ILE A 293 11.92 13.04 -7.10
N ILE A 294 11.04 12.65 -6.18
CA ILE A 294 9.80 13.38 -5.89
C ILE A 294 9.83 13.84 -4.45
N ILE A 295 9.61 15.15 -4.28
CA ILE A 295 9.51 15.80 -2.98
C ILE A 295 8.18 16.56 -2.97
N GLU A 296 7.17 15.98 -2.32
CA GLU A 296 5.79 16.49 -2.34
C GLU A 296 5.22 16.75 -0.94
N GLY A 297 4.57 17.90 -0.76
CA GLY A 297 3.68 18.11 0.39
C GLY A 297 4.38 18.12 1.76
N ASN A 298 5.70 18.28 1.80
CA ASN A 298 6.47 18.21 3.04
C ASN A 298 6.45 19.56 3.77
N THR A 299 6.49 19.51 5.10
CA THR A 299 6.60 20.69 5.97
C THR A 299 7.97 20.68 6.67
N ILE A 300 8.84 21.62 6.32
CA ILE A 300 10.21 21.70 6.81
C ILE A 300 10.36 22.94 7.70
N ILE A 301 10.69 22.71 8.96
CA ILE A 301 10.63 23.72 10.02
C ILE A 301 12.02 23.92 10.63
N ASP A 302 12.57 25.12 10.41
CA ASP A 302 13.81 25.62 10.99
C ASP A 302 15.02 24.67 10.84
N PRO A 303 15.30 24.17 9.60
CA PRO A 303 16.47 23.33 9.36
C PRO A 303 17.75 24.07 9.80
N VAL A 304 18.74 23.33 10.30
CA VAL A 304 20.00 23.93 10.77
C VAL A 304 20.79 24.52 9.61
N ASN A 305 20.91 23.77 8.51
CA ASN A 305 21.55 24.24 7.30
C ASN A 305 20.64 25.19 6.53
N THR A 306 21.23 26.18 5.87
CA THR A 306 20.52 27.04 4.89
C THR A 306 19.87 26.20 3.80
N GLN A 307 20.64 25.28 3.19
CA GLN A 307 20.11 24.33 2.22
C GLN A 307 19.46 23.17 2.96
N ALA A 308 18.14 23.21 3.05
CA ALA A 308 17.32 22.14 3.60
C ALA A 308 17.29 20.92 2.66
N ILE A 309 17.41 21.16 1.36
CA ILE A 309 17.39 20.13 0.32
C ILE A 309 18.58 20.33 -0.61
N THR A 310 19.33 19.26 -0.88
CA THR A 310 20.37 19.24 -1.92
C THR A 310 20.25 17.99 -2.78
N THR A 311 20.40 18.14 -4.09
CA THR A 311 20.62 17.02 -5.00
C THR A 311 21.85 17.25 -5.86
N GLY A 312 22.76 16.27 -5.87
CA GLY A 312 23.98 16.27 -6.68
C GLY A 312 23.96 15.35 -7.91
N ASN A 313 22.81 14.74 -8.22
CA ASN A 313 22.62 13.83 -9.35
C ASN A 313 21.92 14.51 -10.54
N GLN A 314 21.66 13.78 -11.62
CA GLN A 314 21.12 14.35 -12.86
C GLN A 314 19.58 14.51 -12.89
N GLY A 315 18.88 14.16 -11.80
CA GLY A 315 17.41 14.18 -11.73
C GLY A 315 16.77 13.11 -12.63
N PRO A 316 15.49 13.29 -13.00
CA PRO A 316 14.65 14.48 -12.83
C PRO A 316 14.16 14.68 -11.39
N VAL A 317 13.90 15.95 -11.04
CA VAL A 317 13.35 16.35 -9.74
C VAL A 317 11.96 16.97 -9.91
N ILE A 318 10.97 16.42 -9.21
CA ILE A 318 9.62 16.97 -9.08
C ILE A 318 9.45 17.50 -7.65
N PHE A 319 9.27 18.81 -7.51
CA PHE A 319 9.25 19.50 -6.23
C PHE A 319 7.96 20.30 -6.05
N ILE A 320 6.98 19.74 -5.34
CA ILE A 320 5.61 20.26 -5.34
C ILE A 320 4.99 20.43 -3.95
N ASN A 321 4.27 21.53 -3.73
CA ASN A 321 3.48 21.80 -2.53
C ASN A 321 4.22 21.69 -1.18
N ASN A 322 5.54 21.92 -1.15
CA ASN A 322 6.31 21.90 0.08
C ASN A 322 6.26 23.25 0.79
N ILE A 323 6.31 23.24 2.11
CA ILE A 323 6.43 24.43 2.95
C ILE A 323 7.80 24.41 3.63
N ILE A 324 8.64 25.42 3.37
CA ILE A 324 9.95 25.57 4.00
C ILE A 324 9.99 26.86 4.80
N ARG A 325 9.85 26.71 6.13
CA ARG A 325 10.06 27.79 7.10
C ARG A 325 11.53 27.78 7.54
N SER A 326 12.31 28.71 7.03
CA SER A 326 13.73 28.85 7.39
C SER A 326 13.92 29.55 8.74
N ARG A 327 15.09 29.36 9.35
CA ARG A 327 15.52 30.14 10.52
C ARG A 327 15.61 31.63 10.19
N SER A 328 15.45 32.49 11.19
CA SER A 328 15.26 33.94 11.00
C SER A 328 16.36 34.68 10.24
N LEU A 329 17.60 34.17 10.27
CA LEU A 329 18.77 34.80 9.62
C LEU A 329 19.10 34.21 8.24
N VAL A 330 18.31 33.27 7.74
CA VAL A 330 18.55 32.63 6.44
C VAL A 330 17.98 33.50 5.33
N SER A 331 18.82 33.84 4.35
CA SER A 331 18.44 34.62 3.16
C SER A 331 18.79 33.95 1.82
N GLY A 332 19.57 32.85 1.85
CA GLY A 332 20.00 32.12 0.65
C GLY A 332 19.04 31.01 0.21
N THR A 333 19.44 30.31 -0.85
CA THR A 333 18.70 29.17 -1.39
C THR A 333 18.53 28.03 -0.40
N VAL A 334 17.29 27.55 -0.29
CA VAL A 334 16.92 26.48 0.64
C VAL A 334 16.75 25.11 -0.03
N ALA A 335 16.48 25.09 -1.34
CA ALA A 335 16.46 23.88 -2.16
C ALA A 335 17.42 24.04 -3.36
N SER A 336 18.49 23.25 -3.38
CA SER A 336 19.54 23.32 -4.40
C SER A 336 19.58 22.03 -5.22
N PHE A 337 19.30 22.14 -6.51
CA PHE A 337 19.26 21.01 -7.43
C PHE A 337 20.35 21.16 -8.50
N SER A 338 21.26 20.19 -8.61
CA SER A 338 22.26 20.17 -9.69
C SER A 338 21.66 19.96 -11.08
N SER A 339 20.42 19.46 -11.16
CA SER A 339 19.69 19.22 -12.39
C SER A 339 18.57 20.23 -12.62
N ASN A 340 17.88 20.11 -13.76
CA ASN A 340 16.59 20.77 -13.95
C ASN A 340 15.57 20.20 -12.94
N ALA A 341 14.68 21.06 -12.45
CA ALA A 341 13.61 20.68 -11.52
C ALA A 341 12.27 21.30 -11.95
N PHE A 342 11.20 20.52 -11.86
CA PHE A 342 9.85 21.07 -11.95
C PHE A 342 9.41 21.49 -10.56
N SER A 343 8.98 22.73 -10.41
CA SER A 343 8.55 23.26 -9.11
C SER A 343 7.15 23.85 -9.18
N MET A 344 6.25 23.40 -8.31
CA MET A 344 4.89 23.92 -8.26
C MET A 344 4.32 24.08 -6.85
N GLY A 345 3.73 25.23 -6.55
CA GLY A 345 2.93 25.44 -5.32
C GLY A 345 3.72 25.47 -4.00
N ASN A 346 5.05 25.54 -4.05
CA ASN A 346 5.88 25.56 -2.84
C ASN A 346 5.81 26.91 -2.13
N VAL A 347 5.96 26.90 -0.81
CA VAL A 347 5.93 28.07 0.06
C VAL A 347 7.27 28.24 0.76
N PHE A 348 7.90 29.40 0.62
CA PHE A 348 9.19 29.72 1.23
C PHE A 348 9.10 30.96 2.11
N THR A 349 9.98 31.05 3.11
CA THR A 349 10.20 32.29 3.89
C THR A 349 11.39 33.11 3.39
N VAL A 350 12.03 32.69 2.31
CA VAL A 350 13.18 33.35 1.66
C VAL A 350 12.82 33.72 0.23
N ALA A 351 13.48 34.74 -0.33
CA ALA A 351 13.19 35.20 -1.69
C ALA A 351 13.65 34.21 -2.76
N ASP A 352 14.91 33.74 -2.67
CA ASP A 352 15.53 32.87 -3.67
C ASP A 352 15.46 31.39 -3.27
N GLY A 353 14.24 30.90 -3.04
CA GLY A 353 14.02 29.59 -2.42
C GLY A 353 14.60 28.38 -3.16
N ILE A 354 14.82 28.48 -4.46
CA ILE A 354 15.24 27.38 -5.33
C ILE A 354 16.43 27.80 -6.20
N SER A 355 17.47 26.97 -6.25
CA SER A 355 18.50 26.99 -7.29
C SER A 355 18.42 25.69 -8.08
N ALA A 356 18.32 25.80 -9.41
CA ALA A 356 18.17 24.65 -10.29
C ALA A 356 18.74 24.98 -11.69
N GLY A 357 18.87 23.97 -12.55
CA GLY A 357 19.32 24.16 -13.94
C GLY A 357 18.44 25.13 -14.73
N SER A 358 19.01 25.77 -15.77
CA SER A 358 18.37 26.85 -16.53
C SER A 358 17.06 26.48 -17.24
N ASN A 359 16.83 25.18 -17.48
CA ASN A 359 15.61 24.68 -18.11
C ASN A 359 14.57 24.19 -17.08
N SER A 360 14.62 24.73 -15.87
CA SER A 360 13.65 24.45 -14.81
C SER A 360 12.37 25.24 -15.00
N ASN A 361 11.24 24.62 -14.69
CA ASN A 361 9.93 25.25 -14.77
C ASN A 361 9.36 25.49 -13.37
N THR A 362 8.83 26.68 -13.14
CA THR A 362 8.20 27.05 -11.86
C THR A 362 6.76 27.51 -12.09
N CYS A 363 5.88 27.15 -11.16
CA CYS A 363 4.47 27.50 -11.22
C CYS A 363 3.90 27.74 -9.81
N ASN A 364 3.25 28.88 -9.56
CA ASN A 364 2.46 29.12 -8.34
C ASN A 364 3.24 28.99 -7.01
N ASN A 365 4.58 29.09 -7.00
CA ASN A 365 5.35 29.18 -5.77
C ASN A 365 5.08 30.52 -5.06
N LYS A 366 5.17 30.53 -3.73
CA LYS A 366 4.85 31.68 -2.89
C LYS A 366 5.99 31.98 -1.92
N ILE A 367 6.22 33.27 -1.70
CA ILE A 367 7.07 33.76 -0.61
C ILE A 367 6.15 34.37 0.43
N VAL A 368 6.30 33.94 1.69
CA VAL A 368 5.50 34.43 2.82
C VAL A 368 6.41 34.88 3.95
N SER A 369 5.89 35.71 4.86
CA SER A 369 6.65 36.09 6.05
C SER A 369 6.83 34.88 6.96
N ARG A 370 7.99 34.77 7.63
CA ARG A 370 8.21 33.71 8.63
C ARG A 370 7.13 33.70 9.71
N ALA A 371 6.66 34.89 10.13
CA ALA A 371 5.60 35.04 11.13
C ALA A 371 4.27 34.39 10.71
N SER A 372 3.92 34.39 9.42
CA SER A 372 2.70 33.74 8.93
C SER A 372 2.70 32.21 9.11
N LEU A 373 3.88 31.62 9.29
CA LEU A 373 4.08 30.17 9.47
C LEU A 373 4.44 29.80 10.92
N ILE A 374 4.24 30.68 11.89
CA ILE A 374 4.67 30.45 13.29
C ILE A 374 3.97 29.23 13.93
N ASN A 375 2.72 28.97 13.53
CA ASN A 375 1.88 27.89 14.08
C ASN A 375 2.11 26.52 13.43
N LEU A 376 3.04 26.41 12.47
CA LEU A 376 3.43 25.10 11.93
C LEU A 376 3.94 24.21 13.06
N SER A 377 3.43 22.98 13.10
CA SER A 377 3.78 21.94 14.07
C SER A 377 3.72 20.58 13.40
N ALA A 378 4.37 19.59 14.01
CA ALA A 378 4.25 18.21 13.54
C ALA A 378 2.82 17.70 13.71
N PRO A 379 2.31 16.90 12.75
CA PRO A 379 1.07 16.19 12.94
C PRO A 379 1.20 15.19 14.09
N ILE A 380 0.06 14.84 14.69
CA ILE A 380 -0.03 13.69 15.58
C ILE A 380 -0.08 12.45 14.68
N LEU A 381 0.95 11.62 14.76
CA LEU A 381 0.97 10.32 14.10
C LEU A 381 0.03 9.35 14.82
N PRO A 382 -0.53 8.34 14.12
CA PRO A 382 -1.16 7.22 14.80
C PRO A 382 -0.15 6.60 15.78
N GLY A 383 -0.62 6.29 17.00
CA GLY A 383 0.17 5.49 17.93
C GLY A 383 0.04 4.01 17.63
N ALA A 384 0.71 3.18 18.43
CA ALA A 384 0.54 1.74 18.39
C ALA A 384 -0.95 1.36 18.47
N GLU A 385 -1.37 0.41 17.64
CA GLU A 385 -2.79 0.09 17.53
C GLU A 385 -3.31 -0.42 18.89
N PRO A 386 -4.42 0.13 19.40
CA PRO A 386 -4.95 -0.26 20.70
C PRO A 386 -5.58 -1.65 20.64
N ASN A 387 -5.54 -2.38 21.75
CA ASN A 387 -6.21 -3.66 21.90
C ASN A 387 -7.52 -3.49 22.69
N PHE A 388 -8.66 -3.49 22.00
CA PHE A 388 -9.98 -3.32 22.61
C PHE A 388 -10.59 -4.60 23.21
N LYS A 389 -9.83 -5.72 23.22
CA LYS A 389 -10.27 -7.01 23.79
C LYS A 389 -11.65 -7.44 23.27
N ARG A 390 -11.81 -7.37 21.94
CA ARG A 390 -13.04 -7.73 21.24
C ARG A 390 -13.46 -9.16 21.57
N ARG A 391 -14.77 -9.41 21.54
CA ARG A 391 -15.30 -10.76 21.70
C ARG A 391 -14.87 -11.63 20.52
N VAL A 392 -14.25 -12.76 20.82
CA VAL A 392 -13.77 -13.74 19.82
C VAL A 392 -14.75 -14.90 19.68
N PHE A 393 -14.98 -15.31 18.43
CA PHE A 393 -15.71 -16.49 18.01
C PHE A 393 -14.75 -17.39 17.23
N GLU A 394 -14.36 -18.50 17.83
CA GLU A 394 -13.40 -19.44 17.25
C GLU A 394 -14.04 -20.29 16.16
N VAL A 395 -13.39 -20.34 15.00
CA VAL A 395 -13.70 -21.30 13.94
C VAL A 395 -12.91 -22.58 14.22
N PRO A 396 -13.54 -23.77 14.29
CA PRO A 396 -12.81 -25.02 14.42
C PRO A 396 -11.86 -25.25 13.24
N VAL A 397 -10.62 -25.67 13.50
CA VAL A 397 -9.63 -25.97 12.45
C VAL A 397 -10.20 -26.98 11.45
N GLY A 398 -10.11 -26.65 10.16
CA GLY A 398 -10.62 -27.51 9.08
C GLY A 398 -12.14 -27.48 8.90
N ALA A 399 -12.85 -26.57 9.59
CA ALA A 399 -14.30 -26.42 9.43
C ALA A 399 -14.69 -26.19 7.96
N GLY A 400 -15.77 -26.84 7.54
CA GLY A 400 -16.41 -26.60 6.25
C GLY A 400 -17.34 -25.38 6.27
N TYR A 401 -17.86 -25.03 5.09
CA TYR A 401 -18.66 -23.81 4.88
C TYR A 401 -19.82 -23.64 5.88
N SER A 402 -20.57 -24.70 6.21
CA SER A 402 -21.79 -24.61 7.04
C SER A 402 -21.49 -24.21 8.49
N VAL A 403 -20.39 -24.74 9.03
CA VAL A 403 -19.91 -24.41 10.37
C VAL A 403 -19.39 -22.97 10.39
N ILE A 404 -18.56 -22.59 9.41
CA ILE A 404 -18.04 -21.23 9.28
C ILE A 404 -19.19 -20.21 9.18
N GLN A 405 -20.18 -20.49 8.34
CA GLN A 405 -21.35 -19.62 8.20
C GLN A 405 -22.14 -19.49 9.51
N SER A 406 -22.27 -20.57 10.29
CA SER A 406 -22.94 -20.52 11.60
C SER A 406 -22.19 -19.63 12.58
N VAL A 407 -20.84 -19.73 12.64
CA VAL A 407 -20.00 -18.89 13.50
C VAL A 407 -20.13 -17.41 13.11
N ILE A 408 -20.07 -17.10 11.82
CA ILE A 408 -20.27 -15.73 11.31
C ILE A 408 -21.66 -15.20 11.66
N ASN A 409 -22.71 -16.01 11.49
CA ASN A 409 -24.07 -15.61 11.83
C ASN A 409 -24.23 -15.35 13.34
N GLN A 410 -23.46 -16.02 14.20
CA GLN A 410 -23.43 -15.75 15.62
C GLN A 410 -22.69 -14.45 15.95
N ALA A 411 -21.53 -14.22 15.32
CA ALA A 411 -20.78 -12.98 15.48
C ALA A 411 -21.57 -11.76 15.00
N ALA A 412 -22.25 -11.86 13.84
CA ALA A 412 -23.04 -10.76 13.26
C ALA A 412 -24.16 -10.24 14.18
N LYS A 413 -24.62 -11.04 15.17
CA LYS A 413 -25.57 -10.60 16.21
C LYS A 413 -25.00 -9.54 17.16
N PHE A 414 -23.68 -9.36 17.16
CA PHE A 414 -22.94 -8.39 17.96
C PHE A 414 -22.40 -7.22 17.12
N SER A 415 -22.92 -7.02 15.90
CA SER A 415 -22.59 -5.85 15.06
C SER A 415 -22.79 -4.54 15.85
N GLY A 416 -21.86 -3.60 15.71
CA GLY A 416 -21.74 -2.38 16.53
C GLY A 416 -20.75 -2.52 17.67
N THR A 417 -20.27 -3.74 17.95
CA THR A 417 -19.18 -4.00 18.91
C THR A 417 -17.91 -4.54 18.25
N ARG A 418 -17.92 -4.69 16.91
CA ARG A 418 -16.85 -5.24 16.07
C ARG A 418 -16.26 -6.58 16.58
N PRO A 419 -17.09 -7.62 16.82
CA PRO A 419 -16.63 -8.96 17.21
C PRO A 419 -15.69 -9.58 16.18
N VAL A 420 -14.87 -10.52 16.66
CA VAL A 420 -13.84 -11.21 15.88
C VAL A 420 -14.29 -12.64 15.61
N VAL A 421 -14.28 -13.05 14.36
CA VAL A 421 -14.32 -14.45 13.94
C VAL A 421 -12.89 -14.85 13.63
N HIS A 422 -12.35 -15.72 14.46
CA HIS A 422 -10.95 -16.12 14.40
C HIS A 422 -10.82 -17.47 13.66
N PHE A 423 -9.93 -17.51 12.67
CA PHE A 423 -9.56 -18.69 11.90
C PHE A 423 -8.15 -19.10 12.34
N PRO A 424 -7.99 -20.10 13.21
CA PRO A 424 -6.68 -20.59 13.54
C PRO A 424 -5.95 -21.11 12.30
N TYR A 425 -4.62 -21.21 12.38
CA TYR A 425 -3.79 -21.78 11.33
C TYR A 425 -4.38 -23.10 10.79
N GLY A 426 -4.57 -23.19 9.46
CA GLY A 426 -5.13 -24.38 8.85
C GLY A 426 -5.78 -24.17 7.49
N ASN A 427 -6.19 -25.28 6.88
CA ASN A 427 -6.86 -25.31 5.59
C ASN A 427 -8.37 -25.51 5.77
N TYR A 428 -9.17 -24.64 5.18
CA TYR A 428 -10.63 -24.65 5.26
C TYR A 428 -11.23 -24.88 3.87
N ASN A 429 -11.90 -26.02 3.67
CA ASN A 429 -12.53 -26.36 2.39
C ASN A 429 -13.91 -25.72 2.27
N ILE A 430 -14.04 -24.78 1.33
CA ILE A 430 -15.24 -23.96 1.16
C ILE A 430 -16.02 -24.45 -0.06
N SER A 431 -17.04 -25.27 0.17
CA SER A 431 -17.86 -25.87 -0.90
C SER A 431 -19.07 -25.02 -1.31
N GLY A 432 -19.26 -23.86 -0.68
CA GLY A 432 -20.32 -22.89 -0.96
C GLY A 432 -19.96 -21.52 -0.39
N THR A 433 -20.58 -20.46 -0.90
CA THR A 433 -20.28 -19.09 -0.52
C THR A 433 -20.54 -18.82 0.96
N ILE A 434 -19.55 -18.20 1.62
CA ILE A 434 -19.70 -17.59 2.93
C ILE A 434 -20.28 -16.19 2.76
N PHE A 435 -21.40 -15.91 3.41
CA PHE A 435 -22.10 -14.63 3.33
C PHE A 435 -21.91 -13.80 4.59
N ILE A 436 -21.44 -12.55 4.41
CA ILE A 436 -21.48 -11.49 5.41
C ILE A 436 -22.65 -10.57 5.09
N PRO A 437 -23.69 -10.51 5.95
CA PRO A 437 -24.89 -9.73 5.65
C PRO A 437 -24.62 -8.23 5.69
N ALA A 438 -25.47 -7.46 5.01
CA ALA A 438 -25.47 -6.00 5.11
C ALA A 438 -25.70 -5.54 6.56
N ASN A 439 -25.15 -4.38 6.90
CA ASN A 439 -25.06 -3.79 8.23
C ASN A 439 -24.25 -4.62 9.23
N SER A 440 -23.36 -5.49 8.74
CA SER A 440 -22.40 -6.19 9.60
C SER A 440 -21.26 -5.28 10.02
N ASP A 441 -20.83 -5.42 11.26
CA ASP A 441 -19.60 -4.86 11.81
C ASP A 441 -18.87 -5.99 12.51
N ILE A 442 -17.99 -6.69 11.79
CA ILE A 442 -17.28 -7.89 12.23
C ILE A 442 -15.85 -7.88 11.68
N GLN A 443 -14.95 -8.64 12.32
CA GLN A 443 -13.60 -8.90 11.82
C GLN A 443 -13.42 -10.38 11.55
N LEU A 444 -12.86 -10.72 10.40
CA LEU A 444 -12.33 -12.06 10.12
C LEU A 444 -10.81 -12.00 10.28
N VAL A 445 -10.27 -12.81 11.17
CA VAL A 445 -8.85 -12.75 11.55
C VAL A 445 -8.25 -14.13 11.44
N GLY A 446 -7.13 -14.27 10.73
CA GLY A 446 -6.37 -15.52 10.68
C GLY A 446 -5.07 -15.48 11.48
N ASP A 447 -4.46 -16.64 11.66
CA ASP A 447 -3.11 -16.81 12.25
C ASP A 447 -1.98 -16.73 11.19
N GLY A 448 -2.26 -16.32 9.96
CA GLY A 448 -1.23 -16.36 8.93
C GLY A 448 -1.67 -16.03 7.52
N PHE A 449 -0.84 -15.25 6.86
CA PHE A 449 -0.91 -14.82 5.47
C PHE A 449 0.12 -15.59 4.63
N GLY A 450 -0.17 -15.85 3.35
CA GLY A 450 0.81 -16.44 2.42
C GLY A 450 0.30 -17.64 1.62
N ASP A 451 1.09 -18.09 0.64
CA ASP A 451 0.74 -19.20 -0.24
C ASP A 451 0.90 -20.59 0.39
N ARG A 452 1.50 -20.63 1.58
CA ARG A 452 1.73 -21.79 2.43
C ARG A 452 1.63 -21.35 3.88
N TYR A 453 1.45 -22.31 4.77
CA TYR A 453 1.45 -22.06 6.21
C TYR A 453 0.52 -20.90 6.62
N ALA A 454 -0.74 -20.90 6.20
CA ALA A 454 -1.66 -19.79 6.41
C ALA A 454 -3.01 -20.25 6.96
N SER A 455 -3.83 -19.29 7.36
CA SER A 455 -5.28 -19.50 7.52
C SER A 455 -5.93 -19.45 6.15
N MET A 456 -5.97 -20.61 5.48
CA MET A 456 -6.27 -20.70 4.04
C MET A 456 -7.69 -21.22 3.76
N LEU A 457 -8.53 -20.35 3.22
CA LEU A 457 -9.88 -20.67 2.74
C LEU A 457 -9.81 -21.05 1.26
N THR A 458 -9.99 -22.34 0.97
CA THR A 458 -9.86 -22.89 -0.39
C THR A 458 -11.22 -23.23 -0.98
N TRP A 459 -11.52 -22.70 -2.16
CA TRP A 459 -12.73 -23.05 -2.90
C TRP A 459 -12.72 -24.52 -3.31
N SER A 460 -13.78 -25.25 -2.94
CA SER A 460 -14.02 -26.65 -3.29
C SER A 460 -15.40 -26.87 -3.91
N GLY A 461 -16.13 -25.79 -4.21
CA GLY A 461 -17.43 -25.86 -4.88
C GLY A 461 -17.31 -26.33 -6.33
N THR A 462 -18.32 -27.07 -6.80
CA THR A 462 -18.34 -27.64 -8.17
C THR A 462 -18.74 -26.64 -9.26
N THR A 463 -19.28 -25.49 -8.88
CA THR A 463 -19.65 -24.40 -9.79
C THR A 463 -18.87 -23.14 -9.46
N ALA A 464 -18.78 -22.21 -10.41
CA ALA A 464 -18.25 -20.88 -10.13
C ALA A 464 -19.11 -20.19 -9.05
N GLY A 465 -18.45 -19.50 -8.13
CA GLY A 465 -19.09 -18.79 -7.03
C GLY A 465 -18.05 -18.05 -6.20
N PRO A 466 -18.47 -17.09 -5.37
CA PRO A 466 -17.55 -16.40 -4.48
C PRO A 466 -17.18 -17.27 -3.27
N ILE A 467 -15.92 -17.23 -2.80
CA ILE A 467 -15.56 -17.86 -1.51
C ILE A 467 -16.25 -17.10 -0.37
N ILE A 468 -16.10 -15.77 -0.37
CA ILE A 468 -16.79 -14.88 0.54
C ILE A 468 -17.51 -13.76 -0.23
N SER A 469 -18.74 -13.45 0.20
CA SER A 469 -19.54 -12.35 -0.30
C SER A 469 -19.91 -11.41 0.85
N ILE A 470 -19.59 -10.13 0.70
CA ILE A 470 -19.82 -9.06 1.67
C ILE A 470 -20.84 -8.09 1.08
N ALA A 471 -22.02 -7.99 1.71
CA ALA A 471 -23.04 -7.06 1.28
C ALA A 471 -22.90 -5.70 1.99
N GLY A 472 -22.91 -4.61 1.20
CA GLY A 472 -22.96 -3.22 1.67
C GLY A 472 -24.37 -2.78 2.10
N PRO A 473 -24.49 -1.81 3.02
CA PRO A 473 -23.39 -1.17 3.75
C PRO A 473 -22.75 -2.13 4.75
N SER A 474 -21.42 -2.10 4.90
CA SER A 474 -20.69 -3.02 5.79
C SER A 474 -19.48 -2.39 6.43
N LYS A 475 -19.15 -2.77 7.67
CA LYS A 475 -17.94 -2.40 8.42
C LYS A 475 -17.00 -3.59 8.59
N THR A 476 -17.06 -4.55 7.65
CA THR A 476 -16.28 -5.79 7.72
C THR A 476 -14.80 -5.53 7.58
N THR A 477 -13.99 -6.21 8.38
CA THR A 477 -12.53 -6.25 8.24
C THR A 477 -12.05 -7.67 8.03
N ILE A 478 -11.07 -7.86 7.17
CA ILE A 478 -10.39 -9.14 6.97
C ILE A 478 -8.90 -8.91 7.20
N ARG A 479 -8.28 -9.75 8.03
CA ARG A 479 -6.83 -9.69 8.29
C ARG A 479 -6.18 -11.06 8.32
N ASP A 480 -4.96 -11.15 7.82
CA ASP A 480 -4.08 -12.32 7.94
C ASP A 480 -4.74 -13.63 7.45
N ILE A 481 -5.46 -13.55 6.32
CA ILE A 481 -6.20 -14.66 5.72
C ILE A 481 -5.78 -14.82 4.26
N THR A 482 -5.70 -16.07 3.82
CA THR A 482 -5.47 -16.42 2.41
C THR A 482 -6.72 -17.03 1.79
N PHE A 483 -7.14 -16.51 0.63
CA PHE A 483 -8.21 -17.06 -0.19
C PHE A 483 -7.64 -17.75 -1.42
N LYS A 484 -7.99 -19.02 -1.65
CA LYS A 484 -7.50 -19.81 -2.79
C LYS A 484 -8.65 -20.28 -3.67
N GLY A 485 -8.71 -19.77 -4.89
CA GLY A 485 -9.90 -19.87 -5.74
C GLY A 485 -9.96 -21.00 -6.75
N ASN A 486 -8.87 -21.76 -6.91
CA ASN A 486 -8.78 -22.90 -7.82
C ASN A 486 -9.29 -22.61 -9.26
N ALA A 487 -8.94 -21.42 -9.76
CA ALA A 487 -9.21 -20.82 -11.07
C ALA A 487 -10.67 -20.46 -11.40
N VAL A 488 -11.65 -20.88 -10.59
CA VAL A 488 -13.08 -20.74 -10.94
C VAL A 488 -13.85 -19.77 -10.04
N SER A 489 -13.37 -19.49 -8.82
CA SER A 489 -14.09 -18.62 -7.89
C SER A 489 -13.75 -17.14 -8.06
N THR A 490 -14.67 -16.29 -7.66
CA THR A 490 -14.32 -14.96 -7.15
C THR A 490 -13.84 -15.14 -5.71
N ASN A 491 -12.65 -14.71 -5.35
CA ASN A 491 -12.18 -14.95 -3.97
C ASN A 491 -12.96 -14.09 -2.97
N ILE A 492 -13.06 -12.79 -3.24
CA ILE A 492 -13.82 -11.84 -2.43
C ILE A 492 -14.78 -11.07 -3.33
N LEU A 493 -16.08 -11.19 -3.06
CA LEU A 493 -17.13 -10.39 -3.71
C LEU A 493 -17.66 -9.36 -2.74
N ILE A 494 -17.65 -8.09 -3.13
CA ILE A 494 -18.26 -6.99 -2.39
C ILE A 494 -19.39 -6.43 -3.25
N THR A 495 -20.62 -6.45 -2.73
CA THR A 495 -21.82 -6.01 -3.45
C THR A 495 -22.47 -4.83 -2.75
N SER A 496 -23.14 -3.95 -3.49
CA SER A 496 -23.89 -2.82 -2.96
C SER A 496 -23.07 -1.89 -2.07
N ALA A 497 -21.78 -1.70 -2.38
CA ALA A 497 -20.87 -0.89 -1.57
C ALA A 497 -20.64 0.53 -2.10
N ASP A 498 -21.56 1.06 -2.92
CA ASP A 498 -21.45 2.35 -3.61
C ASP A 498 -22.29 3.49 -3.02
N GLU A 499 -22.52 3.43 -1.71
CA GLU A 499 -23.13 4.55 -1.00
C GLU A 499 -22.23 5.79 -1.03
N LYS A 500 -22.84 6.99 -1.01
CA LYS A 500 -22.07 8.24 -1.05
C LYS A 500 -21.18 8.37 0.19
N GLY A 501 -19.87 8.35 -0.02
CA GLY A 501 -18.88 8.41 1.05
C GLY A 501 -18.37 7.04 1.53
N SER A 502 -18.77 5.95 0.86
CA SER A 502 -18.23 4.61 1.11
C SER A 502 -16.73 4.53 0.82
N ARG A 503 -16.06 3.67 1.59
CA ARG A 503 -14.63 3.40 1.47
C ARG A 503 -14.36 1.91 1.44
N ILE A 504 -13.39 1.54 0.60
CA ILE A 504 -12.69 0.26 0.69
C ILE A 504 -11.22 0.56 0.90
N PHE A 505 -10.64 0.00 1.95
CA PHE A 505 -9.24 0.17 2.31
C PHE A 505 -8.52 -1.17 2.26
N MET A 506 -7.36 -1.21 1.61
CA MET A 506 -6.49 -2.37 1.53
C MET A 506 -5.09 -1.95 1.92
N GLN A 507 -4.45 -2.71 2.80
CA GLN A 507 -3.03 -2.61 3.09
C GLN A 507 -2.44 -4.01 2.98
N GLU A 508 -1.38 -4.14 2.17
CA GLU A 508 -0.74 -5.44 1.90
C GLU A 508 -1.73 -6.49 1.37
N PHE A 509 -2.60 -6.07 0.44
CA PHE A 509 -3.39 -7.02 -0.36
C PHE A 509 -2.53 -7.61 -1.48
N HIS A 510 -2.36 -8.93 -1.49
CA HIS A 510 -1.51 -9.63 -2.45
C HIS A 510 -2.34 -10.57 -3.32
N GLN A 511 -2.28 -10.37 -4.64
CA GLN A 511 -2.91 -11.25 -5.61
C GLN A 511 -1.85 -12.00 -6.42
N VAL A 512 -1.97 -13.33 -6.47
CA VAL A 512 -1.11 -14.19 -7.31
C VAL A 512 -1.96 -15.10 -8.18
N GLY A 513 -1.82 -14.96 -9.50
CA GLY A 513 -2.53 -15.79 -10.48
C GLY A 513 -4.03 -15.49 -10.58
N GLY A 514 -4.62 -15.82 -11.74
CA GLY A 514 -6.05 -15.61 -12.00
C GLY A 514 -6.35 -14.83 -13.29
N GLN A 515 -7.63 -14.55 -13.53
CA GLN A 515 -8.03 -13.70 -14.67
C GLN A 515 -7.93 -12.23 -14.31
N THR A 516 -8.68 -11.77 -13.31
CA THR A 516 -8.65 -10.38 -12.85
C THR A 516 -8.27 -10.30 -11.38
N GLY A 517 -7.30 -9.45 -11.00
CA GLY A 517 -6.93 -9.27 -9.60
C GLY A 517 -7.96 -8.44 -8.84
N LEU A 518 -7.90 -7.12 -9.00
CA LEU A 518 -8.88 -6.17 -8.49
C LEU A 518 -9.80 -5.71 -9.63
N LEU A 519 -11.09 -6.00 -9.51
CA LEU A 519 -12.13 -5.48 -10.40
C LEU A 519 -13.00 -4.47 -9.66
N VAL A 520 -12.94 -3.21 -10.10
CA VAL A 520 -13.80 -2.12 -9.64
C VAL A 520 -14.88 -1.92 -10.70
N ASN A 521 -16.09 -2.36 -10.39
CA ASN A 521 -17.15 -2.53 -11.38
C ASN A 521 -18.29 -1.52 -11.16
N GLN A 522 -18.27 -0.46 -11.96
CA GLN A 522 -19.34 0.54 -12.08
C GLN A 522 -19.62 1.37 -10.82
N LEU A 523 -18.59 1.71 -10.04
CA LEU A 523 -18.71 2.57 -8.86
C LEU A 523 -18.69 4.05 -9.24
N ASP A 524 -19.65 4.83 -8.74
CA ASP A 524 -19.75 6.29 -8.89
C ASP A 524 -19.36 7.04 -7.60
N HIS A 525 -19.42 6.41 -6.42
CA HIS A 525 -19.24 7.10 -5.14
C HIS A 525 -18.16 6.55 -4.21
N THR A 526 -17.78 5.28 -4.37
CA THR A 526 -16.83 4.61 -3.47
C THR A 526 -15.40 5.08 -3.72
N VAL A 527 -14.68 5.41 -2.65
CA VAL A 527 -13.24 5.63 -2.72
C VAL A 527 -12.49 4.38 -2.29
N ILE A 528 -11.55 3.94 -3.12
CA ILE A 528 -10.71 2.77 -2.85
C ILE A 528 -9.27 3.24 -2.61
N PHE A 529 -8.72 2.87 -1.45
CA PHE A 529 -7.31 3.08 -1.10
C PHE A 529 -6.62 1.73 -0.99
N ALA A 530 -5.48 1.57 -1.65
CA ALA A 530 -4.68 0.36 -1.64
C ALA A 530 -3.23 0.71 -1.33
N TYR A 531 -2.69 0.27 -0.21
CA TYR A 531 -1.31 0.52 0.23
C TYR A 531 -0.50 -0.76 0.15
N ASP A 532 0.73 -0.64 -0.35
CA ASP A 532 1.74 -1.72 -0.29
C ASP A 532 1.21 -3.02 -0.95
N THR A 533 0.38 -2.88 -1.98
CA THR A 533 -0.33 -4.01 -2.60
C THR A 533 0.49 -4.67 -3.68
N GLN A 534 0.34 -5.99 -3.82
CA GLN A 534 1.08 -6.76 -4.82
C GLN A 534 0.18 -7.48 -5.81
N PHE A 535 0.55 -7.47 -7.10
CA PHE A 535 -0.18 -8.17 -8.16
C PHE A 535 0.75 -8.95 -9.09
N SER A 536 0.63 -10.27 -9.15
CA SER A 536 1.47 -11.07 -10.04
C SER A 536 0.77 -12.17 -10.81
N ARG A 537 1.28 -12.46 -12.02
CA ARG A 537 0.86 -13.59 -12.88
C ARG A 537 -0.62 -13.56 -13.28
N LEU A 538 -1.19 -12.37 -13.46
CA LEU A 538 -2.61 -12.17 -13.80
C LEU A 538 -2.82 -11.87 -15.29
N LYS A 539 -3.99 -12.21 -15.83
CA LYS A 539 -4.41 -11.69 -17.15
C LYS A 539 -4.65 -10.18 -17.09
N LYS A 540 -5.31 -9.71 -16.03
CA LYS A 540 -5.50 -8.30 -15.70
C LYS A 540 -5.26 -8.10 -14.21
N ALA A 541 -4.30 -7.28 -13.80
CA ALA A 541 -4.09 -7.06 -12.37
C ALA A 541 -5.18 -6.15 -11.78
N VAL A 542 -5.36 -4.96 -12.35
CA VAL A 542 -6.34 -3.97 -11.91
C VAL A 542 -7.22 -3.58 -13.10
N SER A 543 -8.54 -3.62 -12.92
CA SER A 543 -9.52 -3.18 -13.92
C SER A 543 -10.54 -2.26 -13.26
N VAL A 544 -10.59 -1.01 -13.70
CA VAL A 544 -11.49 0.03 -13.19
C VAL A 544 -12.48 0.44 -14.27
N ILE A 545 -13.75 0.13 -14.03
CA ILE A 545 -14.87 0.47 -14.90
C ILE A 545 -15.71 1.53 -14.18
N GLY A 546 -15.80 2.72 -14.77
CA GLY A 546 -16.57 3.82 -14.17
C GLY A 546 -18.07 3.52 -14.09
N GLY A 547 -18.72 4.10 -13.08
CA GLY A 547 -20.16 3.96 -12.88
C GLY A 547 -21.04 4.66 -13.92
N PRO A 548 -22.36 4.46 -13.84
CA PRO A 548 -23.33 5.08 -14.73
C PRO A 548 -23.16 6.60 -14.91
N MET A 549 -22.83 7.34 -13.86
CA MET A 549 -22.63 8.80 -13.97
C MET A 549 -21.35 9.13 -14.75
N ALA A 550 -20.26 8.39 -14.51
CA ALA A 550 -19.02 8.54 -15.27
C ALA A 550 -19.21 8.22 -16.76
N MET A 551 -19.95 7.16 -17.10
CA MET A 551 -20.28 6.81 -18.49
C MET A 551 -21.08 7.88 -19.22
N GLN A 552 -21.92 8.65 -18.50
CA GLN A 552 -22.66 9.80 -19.04
C GLN A 552 -21.81 11.08 -19.13
N GLY A 553 -20.51 11.02 -18.82
CA GLY A 553 -19.60 12.16 -18.82
C GLY A 553 -19.79 13.11 -17.63
N LYS A 554 -20.41 12.63 -16.55
CA LYS A 554 -20.63 13.37 -15.30
C LYS A 554 -20.08 12.57 -14.11
N PRO A 555 -18.77 12.23 -14.10
CA PRO A 555 -18.21 11.40 -13.03
C PRO A 555 -18.45 12.03 -11.67
N ALA A 556 -18.88 11.20 -10.72
CA ALA A 556 -19.01 11.59 -9.31
C ALA A 556 -17.66 11.40 -8.58
N ASP A 557 -17.69 11.12 -7.28
CA ASP A 557 -16.50 11.19 -6.43
C ASP A 557 -15.63 9.91 -6.44
N SER A 558 -16.12 8.81 -7.04
CA SER A 558 -15.42 7.52 -7.12
C SER A 558 -14.02 7.64 -7.71
N ARG A 559 -13.09 6.94 -7.05
CA ARG A 559 -11.68 6.88 -7.44
C ARG A 559 -11.02 5.66 -6.82
N THR A 560 -10.14 5.04 -7.58
CA THR A 560 -9.25 3.98 -7.10
C THR A 560 -7.85 4.55 -7.01
N ILE A 561 -7.22 4.41 -5.85
CA ILE A 561 -5.90 4.96 -5.57
C ILE A 561 -5.03 3.86 -4.99
N ILE A 562 -3.95 3.56 -5.69
CA ILE A 562 -2.93 2.60 -5.28
C ILE A 562 -1.67 3.40 -4.94
N TYR A 563 -1.29 3.37 -3.67
CA TYR A 563 -0.05 3.93 -3.16
C TYR A 563 0.90 2.80 -2.83
N SER A 564 2.13 2.90 -3.31
CA SER A 564 3.16 1.88 -3.11
C SER A 564 2.71 0.47 -3.54
N GLY A 565 3.64 -0.47 -3.55
CA GLY A 565 3.39 -1.83 -4.01
C GLY A 565 4.18 -2.21 -5.24
N ALA A 566 4.01 -3.46 -5.64
CA ALA A 566 4.76 -4.07 -6.72
C ALA A 566 3.86 -4.94 -7.60
N SER A 567 4.21 -5.09 -8.87
CA SER A 567 3.53 -6.05 -9.74
C SER A 567 4.48 -6.69 -10.73
N SER A 568 4.23 -7.95 -11.07
CA SER A 568 5.09 -8.66 -12.01
C SER A 568 4.36 -9.67 -12.88
N ASN A 569 4.86 -9.87 -14.10
CA ASN A 569 4.42 -10.94 -15.00
C ASN A 569 2.90 -10.96 -15.27
N ASN A 570 2.26 -9.79 -15.29
CA ASN A 570 0.86 -9.65 -15.71
C ASN A 570 0.80 -9.49 -17.24
N ASP A 571 -0.26 -9.96 -17.90
CA ASP A 571 -0.49 -9.64 -19.31
C ASP A 571 -0.86 -8.15 -19.45
N LEU A 572 -1.71 -7.66 -18.54
CA LEU A 572 -2.08 -6.24 -18.41
C LEU A 572 -2.11 -5.84 -16.92
N SER A 573 -1.34 -4.84 -16.50
CA SER A 573 -1.36 -4.41 -15.09
C SER A 573 -2.55 -3.50 -14.76
N ASN A 574 -2.86 -2.53 -15.62
CA ASN A 574 -3.93 -1.55 -15.36
C ASN A 574 -4.84 -1.41 -16.58
N GLU A 575 -6.14 -1.58 -16.39
CA GLU A 575 -7.18 -1.26 -17.37
C GLU A 575 -8.14 -0.22 -16.79
N VAL A 576 -8.38 0.87 -17.52
CA VAL A 576 -9.31 1.92 -17.08
C VAL A 576 -10.29 2.26 -18.21
N ILE A 577 -11.58 2.10 -17.93
CA ILE A 577 -12.67 2.31 -18.87
C ILE A 577 -13.69 3.26 -18.25
N ASN A 578 -13.71 4.51 -18.73
CA ASN A 578 -14.51 5.61 -18.17
C ASN A 578 -14.34 5.77 -16.64
N GLY A 579 -13.23 5.30 -16.07
CA GLY A 579 -12.97 5.27 -14.63
C GLY A 579 -11.91 6.27 -14.17
N ASN A 580 -11.60 6.25 -12.88
CA ASN A 580 -10.54 7.06 -12.28
C ASN A 580 -9.57 6.18 -11.49
N LEU A 581 -8.32 6.12 -11.94
CA LEU A 581 -7.26 5.33 -11.31
C LEU A 581 -5.99 6.18 -11.14
N MET A 582 -5.45 6.18 -9.92
CA MET A 582 -4.12 6.67 -9.60
C MET A 582 -3.25 5.52 -9.12
N VAL A 583 -2.04 5.40 -9.68
CA VAL A 583 -0.99 4.47 -9.27
C VAL A 583 0.26 5.29 -8.94
N GLN A 584 0.66 5.30 -7.68
CA GLN A 584 1.75 6.11 -7.17
C GLN A 584 2.83 5.27 -6.50
N ASP A 585 4.09 5.58 -6.79
CA ASP A 585 5.30 4.99 -6.20
C ASP A 585 5.35 3.46 -6.29
N PHE A 586 4.94 2.93 -7.44
CA PHE A 586 4.73 1.51 -7.68
C PHE A 586 5.83 0.89 -8.54
N TRP A 587 6.28 -0.32 -8.20
CA TRP A 587 7.24 -1.08 -9.00
C TRP A 587 6.55 -2.06 -9.93
N TYR A 588 7.00 -2.15 -11.18
CA TYR A 588 6.47 -3.09 -12.15
C TYR A 588 7.54 -3.73 -13.01
N GLU A 589 7.49 -5.07 -13.10
CA GLU A 589 8.33 -5.89 -13.99
C GLU A 589 7.50 -6.76 -14.92
N GLY A 590 7.55 -6.46 -16.22
CA GLY A 590 6.82 -7.17 -17.26
C GLY A 590 7.64 -8.21 -18.03
N SER A 591 6.95 -9.04 -18.81
CA SER A 591 7.55 -9.85 -19.87
C SER A 591 7.41 -9.17 -21.24
N ILE A 592 7.99 -9.74 -22.31
CA ILE A 592 7.87 -9.21 -23.69
C ILE A 592 6.43 -9.11 -24.20
N LYS A 593 5.46 -9.78 -23.55
CA LYS A 593 4.03 -9.79 -23.90
C LYS A 593 3.20 -8.87 -23.01
N SER A 594 3.81 -8.15 -22.08
CA SER A 594 3.09 -7.44 -21.04
C SER A 594 2.90 -5.96 -21.39
N THR A 595 1.68 -5.46 -21.20
CA THR A 595 1.38 -4.02 -21.22
C THR A 595 1.14 -3.54 -19.79
N TRP A 596 1.74 -2.42 -19.39
CA TRP A 596 1.50 -1.89 -18.05
C TRP A 596 0.10 -1.27 -17.94
N THR A 597 -0.27 -0.38 -18.86
CA THR A 597 -1.54 0.37 -18.73
C THR A 597 -2.28 0.47 -20.06
N LYS A 598 -3.60 0.22 -20.03
CA LYS A 598 -4.53 0.47 -21.13
C LYS A 598 -5.64 1.41 -20.70
N LEU A 599 -5.80 2.51 -21.43
CA LEU A 599 -6.79 3.54 -21.15
C LEU A 599 -7.81 3.63 -22.28
N SER A 600 -9.09 3.77 -21.94
CA SER A 600 -10.18 3.88 -22.90
C SER A 600 -11.28 4.82 -22.42
N GLY A 601 -12.06 5.36 -23.37
CA GLY A 601 -13.16 6.28 -23.05
C GLY A 601 -12.69 7.58 -22.40
N LYS A 602 -13.49 8.12 -21.49
CA LYS A 602 -13.22 9.39 -20.77
C LYS A 602 -12.52 9.18 -19.43
N SER A 603 -11.63 8.18 -19.36
CA SER A 603 -10.93 7.84 -18.11
C SER A 603 -10.00 8.95 -17.62
N VAL A 604 -9.80 9.00 -16.31
CA VAL A 604 -8.74 9.77 -15.65
C VAL A 604 -7.70 8.80 -15.14
N PHE A 605 -6.45 8.99 -15.55
CA PHE A 605 -5.33 8.16 -15.11
C PHE A 605 -4.17 9.01 -14.59
N ILE A 606 -3.57 8.58 -13.49
CA ILE A 606 -2.36 9.19 -12.93
C ILE A 606 -1.36 8.08 -12.63
N GLY A 607 -0.20 8.12 -13.27
CA GLY A 607 0.99 7.37 -12.88
C GLY A 607 2.03 8.33 -12.29
N ASP A 608 2.34 8.23 -11.01
CA ASP A 608 3.26 9.15 -10.34
C ASP A 608 4.37 8.42 -9.59
N GLY A 609 5.65 8.62 -9.95
CA GLY A 609 6.79 8.03 -9.26
C GLY A 609 6.97 6.53 -9.42
N ASN A 610 6.41 5.93 -10.48
CA ASN A 610 6.48 4.49 -10.69
C ASN A 610 7.76 4.06 -11.42
N HIS A 611 8.20 2.83 -11.17
CA HIS A 611 9.22 2.14 -11.95
C HIS A 611 8.54 1.11 -12.86
N ILE A 612 8.67 1.27 -14.18
CA ILE A 612 7.93 0.51 -15.18
C ILE A 612 8.93 -0.18 -16.11
N ALA A 613 9.41 -1.33 -15.65
CA ALA A 613 10.34 -2.18 -16.39
C ALA A 613 9.56 -3.13 -17.31
N THR A 614 9.61 -2.86 -18.62
CA THR A 614 9.17 -3.80 -19.66
C THR A 614 10.38 -4.20 -20.49
N PRO A 615 10.55 -5.46 -20.92
CA PRO A 615 11.73 -5.87 -21.66
C PRO A 615 11.95 -5.00 -22.91
N GLN A 616 13.21 -4.65 -23.18
CA GLN A 616 13.59 -3.86 -24.34
C GLN A 616 13.13 -4.54 -25.63
N HIS A 617 12.66 -3.76 -26.61
CA HIS A 617 12.11 -4.23 -27.88
C HIS A 617 10.84 -5.09 -27.79
N ALA A 618 10.09 -4.99 -26.69
CA ALA A 618 8.73 -5.54 -26.66
C ALA A 618 7.90 -4.98 -27.83
N VAL A 619 7.20 -5.85 -28.54
CA VAL A 619 6.32 -5.49 -29.66
C VAL A 619 5.14 -4.63 -29.19
N LEU A 620 4.75 -4.78 -27.91
CA LEU A 620 3.63 -4.08 -27.32
C LEU A 620 4.08 -2.80 -26.60
N PRO A 621 3.34 -1.69 -26.73
CA PRO A 621 3.55 -0.49 -25.93
C PRO A 621 3.34 -0.76 -24.43
N SER A 622 4.10 -0.06 -23.58
CA SER A 622 3.91 -0.11 -22.12
C SER A 622 2.62 0.59 -21.72
N VAL A 623 2.23 1.65 -22.45
CA VAL A 623 0.96 2.35 -22.27
C VAL A 623 0.21 2.42 -23.59
N MET A 624 -1.04 1.96 -23.60
CA MET A 624 -1.92 1.97 -24.76
C MET A 624 -3.11 2.90 -24.58
N MET A 625 -3.31 3.81 -25.54
CA MET A 625 -4.40 4.76 -25.60
C MET A 625 -5.02 4.75 -27.01
N ASN A 626 -5.98 3.85 -27.24
CA ASN A 626 -6.70 3.77 -28.51
C ASN A 626 -8.11 4.37 -28.38
N ASP A 627 -8.45 5.31 -29.26
CA ASP A 627 -9.72 6.06 -29.21
C ASP A 627 -9.98 6.68 -27.83
N PHE A 628 -8.91 7.11 -27.17
CA PHE A 628 -8.98 7.70 -25.83
C PHE A 628 -9.51 9.14 -25.93
N SER A 629 -10.30 9.55 -24.95
CA SER A 629 -10.89 10.90 -24.88
C SER A 629 -10.84 11.50 -23.48
N GLY A 630 -10.03 10.90 -22.60
CA GLY A 630 -9.84 11.32 -21.23
C GLY A 630 -8.53 12.09 -21.01
N ARG A 631 -8.05 12.06 -19.76
CA ARG A 631 -6.79 12.67 -19.36
C ARG A 631 -5.86 11.67 -18.69
N ALA A 632 -4.58 11.71 -19.02
CA ALA A 632 -3.55 10.88 -18.42
C ALA A 632 -2.35 11.73 -17.99
N THR A 633 -1.94 11.61 -16.73
CA THR A 633 -0.77 12.29 -16.17
C THR A 633 0.27 11.26 -15.76
N PHE A 634 1.52 11.46 -16.19
CA PHE A 634 2.67 10.66 -15.83
C PHE A 634 3.72 11.61 -15.24
N ALA A 635 4.03 11.51 -13.95
CA ALA A 635 5.03 12.35 -13.29
C ALA A 635 6.16 11.51 -12.70
N ALA A 636 7.43 11.87 -12.97
CA ALA A 636 8.61 11.23 -12.39
C ALA A 636 8.68 9.69 -12.48
N ASN A 637 8.07 9.12 -13.52
CA ASN A 637 8.13 7.69 -13.75
C ASN A 637 9.46 7.32 -14.44
N ASP A 638 10.01 6.16 -14.07
CA ASP A 638 11.08 5.48 -14.81
C ASP A 638 10.46 4.43 -15.73
N ILE A 639 10.75 4.51 -17.03
CA ILE A 639 10.03 3.77 -18.07
C ILE A 639 10.99 3.20 -19.11
N THR A 640 10.95 1.88 -19.26
CA THR A 640 11.74 1.20 -20.30
C THR A 640 11.08 1.26 -21.69
N GLY A 641 9.75 1.24 -21.78
CA GLY A 641 9.03 1.26 -23.08
C GLY A 641 8.46 2.61 -23.48
N HIS A 642 7.39 2.60 -24.30
CA HIS A 642 6.78 3.79 -24.89
C HIS A 642 5.25 3.82 -24.73
N PHE A 643 4.67 5.00 -24.93
CA PHE A 643 3.25 5.27 -24.93
C PHE A 643 2.77 5.35 -26.37
N LEU A 644 1.73 4.60 -26.71
CA LEU A 644 1.09 4.66 -28.01
C LEU A 644 -0.30 5.28 -27.90
N ILE A 645 -0.47 6.40 -28.62
CA ILE A 645 -1.77 7.03 -28.86
C ILE A 645 -2.19 6.72 -30.29
N SER A 646 -3.39 6.18 -30.46
CA SER A 646 -3.92 5.78 -31.77
C SER A 646 -5.42 6.05 -31.89
N GLY A 647 -5.96 5.86 -33.10
CA GLY A 647 -7.40 6.02 -33.37
C GLY A 647 -7.84 7.49 -33.37
N LYS A 648 -9.08 7.74 -32.90
CA LYS A 648 -9.72 9.06 -32.83
C LYS A 648 -9.52 9.69 -31.45
N SER A 649 -8.37 10.34 -31.26
CA SER A 649 -7.94 10.83 -29.94
C SER A 649 -7.90 12.35 -29.80
N ALA A 650 -8.70 13.08 -30.59
CA ALA A 650 -8.74 14.55 -30.59
C ALA A 650 -9.07 15.20 -29.23
N GLN A 651 -9.73 14.48 -28.33
CA GLN A 651 -10.08 14.95 -26.97
C GLN A 651 -9.09 14.49 -25.89
N THR A 652 -8.12 13.65 -26.25
CA THR A 652 -7.10 13.16 -25.31
C THR A 652 -6.18 14.28 -24.86
N LYS A 653 -5.94 14.34 -23.55
CA LYS A 653 -4.93 15.21 -22.93
C LYS A 653 -3.90 14.35 -22.19
N ILE A 654 -2.63 14.53 -22.50
CA ILE A 654 -1.55 13.77 -21.85
C ILE A 654 -0.47 14.73 -21.35
N LEU A 655 -0.06 14.52 -20.09
CA LEU A 655 1.10 15.17 -19.51
C LEU A 655 2.09 14.10 -19.07
N ALA A 656 3.27 14.06 -19.68
CA ALA A 656 4.41 13.28 -19.24
C ALA A 656 5.48 14.26 -18.75
N LEU A 657 5.70 14.30 -17.43
CA LEU A 657 6.51 15.30 -16.75
C LEU A 657 7.65 14.64 -15.98
N GLY A 658 8.89 14.96 -16.35
CA GLY A 658 10.05 14.40 -15.67
C GLY A 658 10.17 12.89 -15.84
N ILE A 659 9.90 12.35 -17.03
CA ILE A 659 10.07 10.91 -17.28
C ILE A 659 11.56 10.59 -17.35
N MET A 660 11.98 9.51 -16.70
CA MET A 660 13.24 8.84 -16.99
C MET A 660 12.97 7.73 -18.00
N ALA A 661 13.56 7.83 -19.18
CA ALA A 661 13.34 6.90 -20.27
C ALA A 661 14.58 6.04 -20.54
N GLU A 662 14.37 4.82 -21.02
CA GLU A 662 15.45 4.02 -21.63
C GLU A 662 15.52 4.17 -23.17
N ASN A 663 14.44 4.66 -23.80
CA ASN A 663 14.33 4.82 -25.26
C ASN A 663 14.18 6.29 -25.69
N ASP A 664 14.63 6.60 -26.91
CA ASP A 664 14.59 7.96 -27.49
C ASP A 664 13.18 8.50 -27.74
N SER A 665 12.16 7.64 -27.77
CA SER A 665 10.77 8.02 -28.02
C SER A 665 9.83 7.45 -26.94
N VAL A 666 9.46 8.30 -25.97
CA VAL A 666 8.50 7.96 -24.91
C VAL A 666 7.06 8.11 -25.40
N LEU A 667 6.74 9.18 -26.13
CA LEU A 667 5.38 9.51 -26.53
C LEU A 667 5.21 9.39 -28.05
N MET A 668 4.47 8.38 -28.51
CA MET A 668 4.17 8.16 -29.92
C MET A 668 2.70 8.40 -30.22
N ASP A 669 2.41 9.43 -31.03
CA ASP A 669 1.05 9.74 -31.46
C ASP A 669 0.81 9.41 -32.93
N THR A 670 0.05 8.34 -33.18
CA THR A 670 -0.42 7.92 -34.51
C THR A 670 -1.89 8.25 -34.77
N SER A 671 -2.56 8.89 -33.80
CA SER A 671 -3.98 9.23 -33.89
C SER A 671 -4.28 10.27 -34.98
N SER A 672 -5.53 10.27 -35.43
CA SER A 672 -6.09 11.26 -36.34
C SER A 672 -7.55 11.55 -35.97
N PRO A 673 -7.88 12.78 -35.52
CA PRO A 673 -6.98 13.89 -35.22
C PRO A 673 -6.02 13.62 -34.05
N LYS A 674 -4.90 14.37 -34.00
CA LYS A 674 -3.86 14.28 -32.95
C LYS A 674 -4.38 14.66 -31.57
N ALA A 675 -3.77 14.08 -30.54
CA ALA A 675 -4.03 14.41 -29.14
C ALA A 675 -3.27 15.68 -28.68
N ASP A 676 -3.69 16.30 -27.58
CA ASP A 676 -2.86 17.30 -26.86
C ASP A 676 -1.93 16.57 -25.90
N GLY A 677 -0.85 16.00 -26.45
CA GLY A 677 0.18 15.29 -25.72
C GLY A 677 1.40 16.16 -25.45
N ARG A 678 1.86 16.18 -24.19
CA ARG A 678 3.04 16.96 -23.78
C ARG A 678 4.04 16.10 -23.04
N LEU A 679 5.30 16.18 -23.45
CA LEU A 679 6.45 15.59 -22.78
C LEU A 679 7.35 16.73 -22.32
N LEU A 680 7.54 16.89 -21.02
CA LEU A 680 8.25 18.03 -20.44
C LEU A 680 9.33 17.54 -19.47
N MET A 681 10.49 18.18 -19.49
CA MET A 681 11.56 18.00 -18.49
C MET A 681 12.05 16.54 -18.33
N SER A 682 11.90 15.74 -19.38
CA SER A 682 12.23 14.32 -19.36
C SER A 682 13.69 14.07 -19.73
N ARG A 683 14.20 12.90 -19.40
CA ARG A 683 15.59 12.50 -19.62
C ARG A 683 15.64 11.08 -20.17
N ILE A 684 16.70 10.77 -20.90
CA ILE A 684 16.99 9.42 -21.38
C ILE A 684 18.31 8.93 -20.80
N ARG A 685 18.36 7.68 -20.35
CA ARG A 685 19.59 7.01 -19.89
C ARG A 685 20.54 6.74 -21.06
N ASN A 686 21.83 7.00 -20.87
CA ASN A 686 22.85 6.81 -21.90
C ASN A 686 23.40 5.37 -21.86
N TYR A 687 22.71 4.40 -22.48
CA TYR A 687 23.20 3.01 -22.58
C TYR A 687 24.07 2.75 -23.82
N SER A 688 23.85 3.50 -24.92
CA SER A 688 24.42 3.26 -26.25
C SER A 688 25.73 4.00 -26.55
N MET A 689 26.16 4.92 -25.69
CA MET A 689 27.35 5.75 -25.94
C MET A 689 28.61 5.06 -25.42
N GLN A 690 29.35 4.37 -26.30
CA GLN A 690 30.57 3.61 -25.98
C GLN A 690 31.65 4.40 -25.21
N TRP A 691 31.64 5.73 -25.28
CA TRP A 691 32.59 6.65 -24.62
C TRP A 691 32.03 7.35 -23.36
N LEU A 692 30.72 7.25 -23.10
CA LEU A 692 30.04 7.78 -21.91
C LEU A 692 29.34 6.60 -21.22
N LYS A 693 30.09 5.75 -20.52
CA LYS A 693 29.49 4.70 -19.68
C LYS A 693 28.75 5.36 -18.51
N GLY A 694 27.41 5.33 -18.54
CA GLY A 694 26.54 5.83 -17.47
C GLY A 694 26.00 7.25 -17.68
N GLY A 695 25.06 7.64 -16.82
CA GLY A 695 24.37 8.94 -16.88
C GLY A 695 23.17 9.00 -17.81
N SER A 696 22.71 10.23 -18.06
CA SER A 696 21.51 10.55 -18.84
C SER A 696 21.66 11.87 -19.58
N SER A 697 20.88 12.03 -20.65
CA SER A 697 20.77 13.25 -21.44
C SER A 697 19.35 13.82 -21.33
N ALA A 698 19.21 15.14 -21.45
CA ALA A 698 17.88 15.75 -21.50
C ALA A 698 17.18 15.36 -22.82
N MET A 699 15.90 15.01 -22.73
CA MET A 699 15.06 14.81 -23.91
C MET A 699 14.49 16.16 -24.37
N PRO A 700 14.33 16.39 -25.68
CA PRO A 700 13.59 17.53 -26.18
C PRO A 700 12.13 17.50 -25.68
N ASP A 701 11.64 18.64 -25.22
CA ASP A 701 10.24 18.80 -24.86
C ASP A 701 9.34 18.62 -26.10
N MET A 702 8.21 17.95 -25.94
CA MET A 702 7.14 17.86 -26.93
C MET A 702 5.93 18.66 -26.45
N GLY A 703 5.41 19.53 -27.32
CA GLY A 703 4.38 20.52 -26.93
C GLY A 703 4.98 21.71 -26.20
N THR A 704 4.12 22.62 -25.72
CA THR A 704 4.56 23.86 -25.06
C THR A 704 4.24 23.82 -23.57
N TYR A 705 5.17 24.27 -22.74
CA TYR A 705 4.93 24.53 -21.33
C TYR A 705 3.76 25.51 -21.15
N ASN A 706 2.75 25.11 -20.37
CA ASN A 706 1.61 25.98 -20.04
C ASN A 706 1.19 25.73 -18.58
N PRO A 707 1.36 26.73 -17.68
CA PRO A 707 1.04 26.58 -16.27
C PRO A 707 -0.41 26.16 -15.98
N GLN A 708 -1.38 26.66 -16.75
CA GLN A 708 -2.79 26.34 -16.56
C GLN A 708 -3.11 24.90 -16.98
N PHE A 709 -2.56 24.44 -18.11
CA PHE A 709 -2.68 23.05 -18.55
C PHE A 709 -2.11 22.11 -17.50
N ILE A 710 -0.89 22.37 -17.03
CA ILE A 710 -0.22 21.53 -16.03
C ILE A 710 -1.02 21.52 -14.72
N SER A 711 -1.46 22.69 -14.24
CA SER A 711 -2.31 22.78 -13.04
C SER A 711 -3.58 21.94 -13.17
N ASN A 712 -4.21 21.92 -14.36
CA ASN A 712 -5.40 21.10 -14.62
C ASN A 712 -5.10 19.59 -14.68
N MET A 713 -3.96 19.20 -15.25
CA MET A 713 -3.54 17.80 -15.36
C MET A 713 -3.09 17.22 -14.01
N MET A 714 -2.50 18.05 -13.15
CA MET A 714 -2.04 17.68 -11.81
C MET A 714 -3.14 17.82 -10.73
N ALA A 715 -4.29 18.43 -11.05
CA ALA A 715 -5.30 18.83 -10.07
C ALA A 715 -5.85 17.69 -9.20
N ASP A 716 -5.95 16.48 -9.74
CA ASP A 716 -6.42 15.31 -9.00
C ASP A 716 -5.30 14.72 -8.14
N MET A 717 -4.08 14.65 -8.68
CA MET A 717 -2.90 14.13 -8.00
C MET A 717 -2.65 14.89 -6.69
N VAL A 718 -2.68 16.22 -6.75
CA VAL A 718 -2.37 17.09 -5.59
C VAL A 718 -3.49 17.19 -4.55
N LYS A 719 -4.65 16.55 -4.78
CA LYS A 719 -5.81 16.55 -3.86
C LYS A 719 -5.98 15.26 -3.08
N VAL A 720 -5.22 14.23 -3.43
CA VAL A 720 -5.37 12.90 -2.84
C VAL A 720 -4.07 12.55 -2.14
N HIS A 721 -4.16 12.34 -0.83
CA HIS A 721 -3.03 11.98 0.02
C HIS A 721 -3.33 10.68 0.76
N PRO A 722 -2.29 9.92 1.17
CA PRO A 722 -2.47 8.83 2.09
C PRO A 722 -3.19 9.31 3.36
N ILE A 723 -4.15 8.53 3.84
CA ILE A 723 -5.07 8.91 4.92
C ILE A 723 -4.76 8.14 6.19
N ILE A 724 -4.93 8.79 7.33
CA ILE A 724 -5.21 8.09 8.59
C ILE A 724 -6.70 7.79 8.57
N LEU A 725 -7.08 6.53 8.78
CA LEU A 725 -8.49 6.15 8.72
C LEU A 725 -9.27 6.87 9.81
N THR A 726 -10.48 7.29 9.47
CA THR A 726 -11.45 7.84 10.42
C THR A 726 -12.76 7.08 10.28
N ALA A 727 -13.53 7.04 11.36
CA ALA A 727 -14.83 6.42 11.38
C ALA A 727 -15.77 7.04 10.34
N LEU A 728 -16.37 6.18 9.52
CA LEU A 728 -17.44 6.58 8.60
C LEU A 728 -18.82 6.34 9.23
N PRO A 729 -19.87 7.07 8.80
CA PRO A 729 -21.27 6.84 9.19
C PRO A 729 -21.72 5.39 9.03
N ALA A 730 -22.77 4.98 9.75
CA ALA A 730 -23.22 3.59 9.78
C ALA A 730 -23.87 3.12 8.47
N ASP A 731 -24.43 4.05 7.70
CA ASP A 731 -25.20 3.83 6.47
C ASP A 731 -24.34 3.75 5.20
N VAL A 732 -23.01 3.81 5.34
CA VAL A 732 -22.05 3.66 4.24
C VAL A 732 -21.12 2.48 4.48
N SER A 733 -20.49 1.96 3.43
CA SER A 733 -19.48 0.91 3.55
C SER A 733 -18.13 1.45 4.04
N ASP A 734 -17.48 0.73 4.95
CA ASP A 734 -16.07 0.89 5.34
C ASP A 734 -15.46 -0.51 5.46
N ILE A 735 -15.11 -1.11 4.34
CA ILE A 735 -14.56 -2.46 4.28
C ILE A 735 -13.04 -2.38 4.26
N ARG A 736 -12.37 -3.12 5.15
CA ARG A 736 -10.92 -3.04 5.35
C ARG A 736 -10.24 -4.40 5.19
N LEU A 737 -9.11 -4.42 4.51
CA LEU A 737 -8.29 -5.62 4.29
C LEU A 737 -6.86 -5.31 4.72
N TYR A 738 -6.28 -6.15 5.59
CA TYR A 738 -4.91 -6.04 6.07
C TYR A 738 -4.20 -7.37 5.84
N ARG A 739 -3.10 -7.41 5.09
CA ARG A 739 -2.37 -8.67 4.83
C ARG A 739 -3.29 -9.80 4.39
N VAL A 740 -3.98 -9.57 3.27
CA VAL A 740 -4.90 -10.55 2.68
C VAL A 740 -4.31 -11.06 1.39
N MET A 741 -4.11 -12.37 1.28
CA MET A 741 -3.64 -12.99 0.05
C MET A 741 -4.81 -13.60 -0.72
N SER A 742 -4.77 -13.48 -2.03
CA SER A 742 -5.73 -14.10 -2.92
C SER A 742 -5.00 -14.80 -4.08
N ILE A 743 -5.25 -16.10 -4.20
CA ILE A 743 -4.49 -17.01 -5.06
C ILE A 743 -5.42 -17.65 -6.08
N ASN A 744 -5.04 -17.58 -7.36
CA ASN A 744 -5.68 -18.29 -8.47
C ASN A 744 -7.21 -18.18 -8.48
N GLY A 745 -7.79 -17.02 -8.17
CA GLY A 745 -9.23 -16.78 -8.40
C GLY A 745 -9.49 -16.48 -9.88
N ALA A 746 -10.69 -16.77 -10.39
CA ALA A 746 -11.16 -16.13 -11.62
C ALA A 746 -11.14 -14.60 -11.43
N LYS A 747 -11.60 -14.14 -10.26
CA LYS A 747 -11.39 -12.79 -9.77
C LYS A 747 -10.78 -12.83 -8.37
N GLY A 748 -9.82 -11.97 -8.07
CA GLY A 748 -9.33 -11.78 -6.71
C GLY A 748 -10.36 -11.08 -5.83
N ILE A 749 -10.58 -9.80 -6.12
CA ILE A 749 -11.65 -8.99 -5.54
C ILE A 749 -12.54 -8.45 -6.66
N ASP A 750 -13.84 -8.58 -6.47
CA ASP A 750 -14.87 -7.99 -7.34
C ASP A 750 -15.73 -7.05 -6.50
N ILE A 751 -15.78 -5.77 -6.88
CA ILE A 751 -16.51 -4.73 -6.15
C ILE A 751 -17.58 -4.16 -7.07
N GLU A 752 -18.84 -4.36 -6.70
CA GLU A 752 -19.99 -4.05 -7.54
C GLU A 752 -20.92 -3.02 -6.88
N ALA A 753 -21.39 -2.04 -7.66
CA ALA A 753 -22.37 -1.06 -7.18
C ALA A 753 -23.75 -1.68 -6.85
N GLY A 754 -24.13 -2.74 -7.57
CA GLY A 754 -25.39 -3.46 -7.38
C GLY A 754 -25.29 -4.62 -6.39
N PRO A 755 -26.42 -5.31 -6.09
CA PRO A 755 -26.50 -6.44 -5.15
C PRO A 755 -25.80 -7.73 -5.61
N GLY A 756 -24.95 -7.61 -6.64
CA GLY A 756 -24.33 -8.70 -7.35
C GLY A 756 -25.26 -9.45 -8.30
N ILE A 757 -24.74 -9.79 -9.48
CA ILE A 757 -25.51 -10.49 -10.50
C ILE A 757 -25.74 -11.93 -10.02
N SER A 758 -26.94 -12.22 -9.51
CA SER A 758 -27.52 -13.55 -9.70
C SER A 758 -27.71 -13.74 -11.21
N SER A 759 -27.01 -14.70 -11.80
CA SER A 759 -27.12 -15.18 -13.18
C SER A 759 -28.43 -14.81 -13.91
N LYS A 760 -28.36 -13.86 -14.86
CA LYS A 760 -28.98 -13.88 -16.21
C LYS A 760 -28.99 -12.48 -16.81
N ASN A 761 -28.51 -12.39 -18.05
CA ASN A 761 -28.60 -11.28 -19.01
C ASN A 761 -27.41 -10.29 -19.06
N SER A 762 -26.25 -10.77 -19.53
CA SER A 762 -25.49 -9.98 -20.50
C SER A 762 -25.70 -10.60 -21.87
N ARG A 763 -26.64 -10.05 -22.65
CA ARG A 763 -26.63 -10.27 -24.10
C ARG A 763 -25.42 -9.54 -24.65
N SER A 764 -24.61 -10.28 -25.40
CA SER A 764 -23.72 -9.75 -26.42
C SER A 764 -24.42 -8.65 -27.21
N ASN A 765 -23.77 -7.50 -27.32
CA ASN A 765 -23.73 -6.68 -28.53
C ASN A 765 -22.38 -5.98 -28.57
#